data_AF-A0A2S9KJJ8-F1
#
_entry.id   AF-A0A2S9KJJ8-F1
#
_cell.length_a   1.000
_cell.length_b   1.000
_cell.length_c   1.000
_cell.angle_alpha   90.00
_cell.angle_beta   90.00
_cell.angle_gamma   90.00
#
_symmetry.space_group_name_H-M   'P 1'
#
loop_
_entity.id
_entity.type
_entity.pdbx_description
1 polymer ?
#
loop_
_entity_poly.entity_id
_entity_poly.type
_entity_poly.pdbx_seq_one_letter_code
_entity_poly.pdbx_strand_id
1 'polypeptide(L)'
;KLTYTPLANGNGAGYASFGFKVSDGSLSSASAYTMALNVAAVNDALTGSVTLSGTAKQGQILTASNTLADVDGLGTIAYQWLADGVAIAGATAKTLTLGQAQVGKILSVKASYIDGKGTAESRTSSTTAKVANVNDAGTVTVSGTATQSQVLTATVADADGLPTTGVTYQWLADGVTIAGATAKTLTLGQAQVGKAISVKAGYTDLLGTAESRISSATTKVVNVNDVGTVTVSGKATQGQVLTATVVDVDGVPTTGVTYQWLADSVAIAGATAKTVTLTQAAAGHAISVVTSYQDLQGTQESITSTPTALVGGLYQGGSGLDTINGSAGNDTIYGGEGRDILLGGDGNDYIDAGASAPFNISVAYNDWISGGAGNDTLLGGAGADWFAIEAGDDSIDGGIVTDRANNSDNNGIRYEGSADLTVDLRGITGDGSIGVGRVTSSDGSVGVDTVANINRVTTGAGNDRLLGSSAMILEVFDAGLGDDTIDGGAVDPVTHANNNRAAYGSAVGSVTVDLKAGTASGGGGNDQLSNITQVLGSSYNDTLYGSDTTTLAEGFEGGRGDDVIDGRGGFDIARYFNGGEVDSGIGVNVNLVTGIATGYNVGTDKLLNIEGVFGSNFNDTLTGGNTANGANYQADQLKKEVFQGGFGDDTIDGGVGFDRADYTIAVSGIVATLKMDAAGTVTGVVSDGLGWIDILRNIEGIRGSDFDDLLRGSNRDSYASDGYFEFFEGRAGDDVIDGRGGMDFADYLSTPGSINVNLAAGSADDGHGTSDTLLNIEGIRGSAFSDMIVGDAKANTLLGHGGADTLTGGAGSDKFVFTGLNDLGLGAGQHDVITDFKSAEGDKLDLSLIDANAALAADQAFSWVTGFTTTTGQARFAADGKGNGIVYLNTDTDLDAEFEILLTGVTTLASADVIL
;
A
#
# COMPACT_ATOMS: atom_id res chain seq x y z
N LYS A 1 39.34 139.48 -67.64
CA LYS A 1 38.64 138.30 -67.08
C LYS A 1 37.39 138.79 -66.37
N LEU A 2 36.21 138.27 -66.72
CA LEU A 2 34.93 138.56 -66.07
C LEU A 2 34.64 137.43 -65.06
N THR A 3 34.26 137.76 -63.84
CA THR A 3 33.88 136.79 -62.78
C THR A 3 32.40 136.97 -62.45
N TYR A 4 31.63 135.87 -62.37
CA TYR A 4 30.19 135.84 -62.06
C TYR A 4 29.95 134.96 -60.83
N THR A 5 29.13 135.45 -59.87
CA THR A 5 28.76 134.74 -58.64
C THR A 5 27.23 134.67 -58.54
N PRO A 6 26.60 133.48 -58.61
CA PRO A 6 25.14 133.34 -58.49
C PRO A 6 24.66 133.50 -57.04
N LEU A 7 23.35 133.79 -56.87
CA LEU A 7 22.68 133.89 -55.56
C LEU A 7 22.58 132.53 -54.85
N ALA A 8 22.57 132.55 -53.51
CA ALA A 8 22.35 131.36 -52.68
C ALA A 8 21.02 130.68 -53.03
N ASN A 9 21.04 129.34 -53.17
CA ASN A 9 19.90 128.47 -53.47
C ASN A 9 19.25 128.67 -54.86
N GLY A 10 19.97 129.19 -55.85
CA GLY A 10 19.48 129.29 -57.24
C GLY A 10 19.42 127.92 -57.95
N ASN A 11 18.22 127.52 -58.41
CA ASN A 11 17.96 126.27 -59.13
C ASN A 11 17.12 126.54 -60.40
N GLY A 12 17.64 126.20 -61.59
CA GLY A 12 16.85 125.95 -62.82
C GLY A 12 17.02 126.92 -64.02
N ALA A 13 17.53 126.37 -65.14
CA ALA A 13 17.53 126.84 -66.55
C ALA A 13 18.25 128.15 -66.97
N GLY A 14 19.44 127.99 -67.58
CA GLY A 14 20.03 128.86 -68.61
C GLY A 14 20.05 130.37 -68.34
N TYR A 15 21.03 130.86 -67.58
CA TYR A 15 21.03 132.26 -67.15
C TYR A 15 21.89 133.22 -67.99
N ALA A 16 21.30 134.40 -68.20
CA ALA A 16 21.92 135.70 -68.43
C ALA A 16 23.15 135.68 -69.35
N SER A 17 22.88 135.68 -70.65
CA SER A 17 23.86 136.06 -71.65
C SER A 17 24.16 137.56 -71.50
N PHE A 18 25.41 137.96 -71.28
CA PHE A 18 25.77 139.38 -71.30
C PHE A 18 26.35 139.76 -72.66
N GLY A 19 25.89 140.91 -73.20
CA GLY A 19 26.38 141.45 -74.47
C GLY A 19 27.71 142.18 -74.28
N PHE A 20 28.68 141.96 -75.17
CA PHE A 20 29.92 142.75 -75.22
C PHE A 20 30.20 143.26 -76.63
N LYS A 21 30.75 144.46 -76.75
CA LYS A 21 31.30 145.01 -78.00
C LYS A 21 32.82 145.06 -77.89
N VAL A 22 33.50 144.89 -79.02
CA VAL A 22 34.96 144.93 -79.09
C VAL A 22 35.35 146.20 -79.85
N SER A 23 36.36 146.93 -79.36
CA SER A 23 36.84 148.21 -79.90
C SER A 23 38.34 148.15 -80.11
N ASP A 24 38.85 148.76 -81.18
CA ASP A 24 40.30 148.82 -81.48
C ASP A 24 40.97 150.10 -80.97
N GLY A 25 40.23 150.95 -80.26
CA GLY A 25 40.70 152.22 -79.73
C GLY A 25 40.36 153.43 -80.60
N SER A 26 39.79 153.23 -81.79
CA SER A 26 39.26 154.33 -82.61
C SER A 26 37.81 154.12 -83.06
N LEU A 27 37.37 152.86 -83.21
CA LEU A 27 35.98 152.49 -83.51
C LEU A 27 35.54 151.23 -82.74
N SER A 28 34.27 151.18 -82.34
CA SER A 28 33.63 150.00 -81.72
C SER A 28 32.84 149.20 -82.76
N SER A 29 32.76 147.88 -82.58
CA SER A 29 31.97 147.00 -83.47
C SER A 29 30.49 147.44 -83.55
N ALA A 30 29.93 147.37 -84.77
CA ALA A 30 28.55 147.80 -85.03
C ALA A 30 27.52 147.01 -84.18
N SER A 31 27.76 145.71 -83.93
CA SER A 31 26.88 144.82 -83.16
C SER A 31 27.61 144.14 -81.98
N ALA A 32 26.86 143.70 -80.96
CA ALA A 32 27.37 143.04 -79.75
C ALA A 32 27.38 141.49 -79.87
N TYR A 33 28.31 140.83 -79.18
CA TYR A 33 28.47 139.37 -79.04
C TYR A 33 28.02 138.88 -77.64
N THR A 34 27.78 137.58 -77.44
CA THR A 34 27.22 137.00 -76.19
C THR A 34 27.95 135.73 -75.71
N MET A 35 28.00 135.48 -74.38
CA MET A 35 28.64 134.30 -73.71
C MET A 35 27.74 133.70 -72.60
N ALA A 36 27.76 132.37 -72.36
CA ALA A 36 26.91 131.63 -71.38
C ALA A 36 27.69 130.58 -70.52
N LEU A 37 27.24 130.24 -69.29
CA LEU A 37 27.89 129.33 -68.28
C LEU A 37 26.89 128.43 -67.47
N ASN A 38 27.28 127.24 -66.92
CA ASN A 38 26.38 126.25 -66.25
C ASN A 38 26.98 125.51 -64.98
N VAL A 39 26.19 125.12 -63.93
CA VAL A 39 26.60 124.46 -62.62
C VAL A 39 25.52 123.49 -62.01
N ALA A 40 25.85 122.48 -61.15
CA ALA A 40 24.97 121.40 -60.55
C ALA A 40 24.96 121.29 -58.96
N ALA A 41 24.04 120.51 -58.31
CA ALA A 41 23.67 120.50 -56.83
C ALA A 41 23.97 119.19 -55.97
N VAL A 42 23.81 119.20 -54.60
CA VAL A 42 24.17 118.15 -53.54
C VAL A 42 23.12 117.99 -52.36
N ASN A 43 23.05 116.85 -51.60
CA ASN A 43 22.08 116.43 -50.50
C ASN A 43 22.48 116.78 -49.03
N ASP A 44 21.49 116.91 -48.12
CA ASP A 44 21.58 117.19 -46.66
C ASP A 44 21.28 115.95 -45.76
N ALA A 45 21.45 116.03 -44.43
CA ALA A 45 21.36 114.88 -43.49
C ALA A 45 20.28 115.02 -42.39
N LEU A 46 19.73 113.88 -41.91
CA LEU A 46 18.63 113.86 -40.93
C LEU A 46 18.93 114.45 -39.54
N THR A 47 17.87 115.01 -38.92
CA THR A 47 17.85 115.48 -37.53
C THR A 47 16.72 114.84 -36.70
N GLY A 48 16.76 114.92 -35.36
CA GLY A 48 15.73 114.37 -34.45
C GLY A 48 16.12 113.10 -33.68
N SER A 49 15.17 112.50 -32.94
CA SER A 49 15.40 111.29 -32.11
C SER A 49 14.25 110.27 -32.18
N VAL A 50 14.49 109.05 -31.69
CA VAL A 50 13.49 107.97 -31.53
C VAL A 50 13.44 107.57 -30.06
N THR A 51 12.24 107.53 -29.46
CA THR A 51 12.01 107.27 -28.04
C THR A 51 10.99 106.15 -27.82
N LEU A 52 11.06 105.52 -26.64
CA LEU A 52 10.16 104.46 -26.21
C LEU A 52 9.35 104.88 -24.98
N SER A 53 8.08 104.48 -24.94
CA SER A 53 7.19 104.64 -23.78
C SER A 53 6.45 103.33 -23.48
N GLY A 54 6.26 103.02 -22.20
CA GLY A 54 5.61 101.81 -21.70
C GLY A 54 6.47 101.11 -20.64
N THR A 55 5.91 100.10 -19.95
CA THR A 55 6.62 99.34 -18.91
C THR A 55 7.12 98.01 -19.47
N ALA A 56 8.40 97.70 -19.23
CA ALA A 56 8.99 96.41 -19.58
C ALA A 56 8.51 95.33 -18.58
N LYS A 57 7.27 94.86 -18.76
CA LYS A 57 6.66 93.77 -17.97
C LYS A 57 5.77 92.93 -18.91
N GLN A 58 5.77 91.62 -18.73
CA GLN A 58 4.95 90.67 -19.50
C GLN A 58 3.48 91.14 -19.52
N GLY A 59 2.84 91.02 -20.67
CA GLY A 59 1.47 91.48 -20.95
C GLY A 59 1.33 92.98 -21.23
N GLN A 60 2.38 93.79 -21.06
CA GLN A 60 2.34 95.24 -21.35
C GLN A 60 2.77 95.57 -22.78
N ILE A 61 2.49 96.80 -23.23
CA ILE A 61 2.80 97.27 -24.59
C ILE A 61 3.87 98.37 -24.52
N LEU A 62 4.91 98.25 -25.35
CA LEU A 62 5.86 99.32 -25.63
C LEU A 62 5.48 100.05 -26.91
N THR A 63 5.62 101.37 -26.92
CA THR A 63 5.27 102.24 -28.07
C THR A 63 6.47 103.08 -28.49
N ALA A 64 6.78 103.10 -29.79
CA ALA A 64 7.81 103.92 -30.41
C ALA A 64 7.26 105.29 -30.80
N SER A 65 8.03 106.35 -30.56
CA SER A 65 7.76 107.71 -31.05
C SER A 65 9.03 108.34 -31.61
N ASN A 66 8.90 109.36 -32.44
CA ASN A 66 10.07 110.04 -33.02
C ASN A 66 9.78 111.52 -33.30
N THR A 67 10.86 112.30 -33.47
CA THR A 67 10.85 113.72 -33.86
C THR A 67 11.69 113.97 -35.12
N LEU A 68 11.80 112.97 -36.00
CA LEU A 68 12.70 113.01 -37.14
C LEU A 68 12.27 114.13 -38.13
N ALA A 69 13.25 114.86 -38.65
CA ALA A 69 13.05 115.93 -39.61
C ALA A 69 14.22 116.02 -40.60
N ASP A 70 13.89 116.36 -41.85
CA ASP A 70 14.80 116.40 -42.98
C ASP A 70 14.48 117.57 -43.91
N VAL A 71 15.51 118.31 -44.32
CA VAL A 71 15.40 119.46 -45.23
C VAL A 71 15.10 119.01 -46.67
N ASP A 72 15.60 117.85 -47.08
CA ASP A 72 15.36 117.27 -48.40
C ASP A 72 13.97 116.60 -48.51
N GLY A 73 13.24 116.55 -47.40
CA GLY A 73 11.87 116.06 -47.28
C GLY A 73 11.80 114.71 -46.57
N LEU A 74 11.01 114.64 -45.51
CA LEU A 74 10.87 113.43 -44.70
C LEU A 74 9.93 112.40 -45.36
N GLY A 75 10.45 111.24 -45.73
CA GLY A 75 9.64 110.13 -46.26
C GLY A 75 8.87 109.37 -45.19
N THR A 76 8.18 108.31 -45.62
CA THR A 76 7.44 107.44 -44.69
C THR A 76 8.39 106.69 -43.77
N ILE A 77 8.14 106.77 -42.46
CA ILE A 77 8.95 106.12 -41.43
C ILE A 77 8.49 104.68 -41.19
N ALA A 78 9.40 103.73 -41.34
CA ALA A 78 9.23 102.33 -40.96
C ALA A 78 9.96 102.02 -39.63
N TYR A 79 9.42 101.09 -38.83
CA TYR A 79 10.01 100.66 -37.57
C TYR A 79 10.48 99.20 -37.62
N GLN A 80 11.43 98.85 -36.76
CA GLN A 80 11.85 97.47 -36.47
C GLN A 80 12.25 97.37 -34.99
N TRP A 81 11.56 96.53 -34.21
CA TRP A 81 11.90 96.27 -32.81
C TRP A 81 13.05 95.27 -32.69
N LEU A 82 13.87 95.44 -31.65
CA LEU A 82 15.00 94.59 -31.33
C LEU A 82 14.93 94.12 -29.87
N ALA A 83 15.28 92.86 -29.64
CA ALA A 83 15.50 92.29 -28.31
C ALA A 83 16.98 91.92 -28.16
N ASP A 84 17.62 92.42 -27.10
CA ASP A 84 19.06 92.28 -26.86
C ASP A 84 19.92 92.68 -28.09
N GLY A 85 19.45 93.66 -28.86
CA GLY A 85 20.11 94.14 -30.07
C GLY A 85 19.82 93.33 -31.35
N VAL A 86 19.05 92.24 -31.28
CA VAL A 86 18.66 91.40 -32.43
C VAL A 86 17.24 91.71 -32.87
N ALA A 87 17.00 91.81 -34.18
CA ALA A 87 15.67 92.09 -34.73
C ALA A 87 14.64 91.03 -34.31
N ILE A 88 13.51 91.49 -33.77
CA ILE A 88 12.35 90.63 -33.47
C ILE A 88 11.60 90.45 -34.79
N ALA A 89 11.57 89.22 -35.30
CA ALA A 89 10.93 88.90 -36.57
C ALA A 89 9.47 89.40 -36.60
N GLY A 90 9.11 90.13 -37.66
CA GLY A 90 7.75 90.66 -37.87
C GLY A 90 7.35 91.87 -37.02
N ALA A 91 8.17 92.30 -36.05
CA ALA A 91 7.86 93.44 -35.19
C ALA A 91 8.24 94.77 -35.86
N THR A 92 7.47 95.17 -36.87
CA THR A 92 7.68 96.41 -37.64
C THR A 92 6.66 97.52 -37.35
N ALA A 93 5.69 97.21 -36.49
CA ALA A 93 4.68 98.17 -36.04
C ALA A 93 5.26 99.21 -35.08
N LYS A 94 4.55 100.33 -34.93
CA LYS A 94 4.88 101.38 -33.95
C LYS A 94 4.79 100.90 -32.49
N THR A 95 4.13 99.76 -32.23
CA THR A 95 3.94 99.18 -30.89
C THR A 95 4.38 97.72 -30.84
N LEU A 96 4.80 97.24 -29.67
CA LEU A 96 5.14 95.84 -29.40
C LEU A 96 4.52 95.38 -28.06
N THR A 97 3.68 94.34 -28.09
CA THR A 97 3.16 93.68 -26.89
C THR A 97 4.16 92.65 -26.37
N LEU A 98 4.43 92.67 -25.07
CA LEU A 98 5.44 91.82 -24.43
C LEU A 98 4.82 90.48 -23.99
N GLY A 99 5.25 89.39 -24.61
CA GLY A 99 4.90 88.02 -24.18
C GLY A 99 6.04 87.36 -23.40
N GLN A 100 5.85 86.08 -23.05
CA GLN A 100 6.85 85.29 -22.30
C GLN A 100 8.22 85.27 -22.98
N ALA A 101 8.25 85.27 -24.31
CA ALA A 101 9.50 85.27 -25.09
C ALA A 101 10.36 86.54 -24.91
N GLN A 102 9.81 87.63 -24.38
CA GLN A 102 10.52 88.86 -24.09
C GLN A 102 10.91 88.99 -22.61
N VAL A 103 10.37 88.17 -21.70
CA VAL A 103 10.70 88.19 -20.27
C VAL A 103 12.20 87.97 -20.08
N GLY A 104 12.83 88.81 -19.26
CA GLY A 104 14.27 88.81 -19.00
C GLY A 104 15.15 89.52 -20.04
N LYS A 105 14.61 89.96 -21.18
CA LYS A 105 15.36 90.64 -22.27
C LYS A 105 15.24 92.17 -22.21
N ILE A 106 16.21 92.89 -22.78
CA ILE A 106 16.14 94.36 -22.98
C ILE A 106 15.71 94.69 -24.41
N LEU A 107 14.88 95.73 -24.62
CA LEU A 107 14.25 96.01 -25.92
C LEU A 107 14.61 97.40 -26.46
N SER A 108 14.75 97.56 -27.79
CA SER A 108 14.92 98.85 -28.49
C SER A 108 14.17 98.87 -29.84
N VAL A 109 14.05 100.04 -30.50
CA VAL A 109 13.41 100.15 -31.84
C VAL A 109 14.23 101.03 -32.78
N LYS A 110 14.38 100.58 -34.03
CA LYS A 110 15.00 101.35 -35.13
C LYS A 110 13.91 101.94 -36.03
N ALA A 111 14.00 103.24 -36.32
CA ALA A 111 13.15 103.93 -37.28
C ALA A 111 13.96 104.33 -38.53
N SER A 112 13.41 104.15 -39.73
CA SER A 112 14.09 104.42 -41.00
C SER A 112 13.15 104.97 -42.08
N TYR A 113 13.64 105.82 -42.97
CA TYR A 113 12.89 106.39 -44.10
C TYR A 113 13.80 106.65 -45.32
N ILE A 114 13.20 106.99 -46.47
CA ILE A 114 13.90 107.49 -47.67
C ILE A 114 13.46 108.94 -47.89
N ASP A 115 14.40 109.86 -48.05
CA ASP A 115 14.10 111.30 -48.19
C ASP A 115 13.44 111.65 -49.55
N GLY A 116 13.05 112.92 -49.72
CA GLY A 116 12.45 113.44 -50.96
C GLY A 116 13.40 113.47 -52.17
N LYS A 117 14.65 113.05 -52.01
CA LYS A 117 15.68 112.93 -53.05
C LYS A 117 16.15 111.49 -53.29
N GLY A 118 15.67 110.53 -52.51
CA GLY A 118 15.94 109.10 -52.68
C GLY A 118 17.04 108.54 -51.78
N THR A 119 17.53 109.28 -50.78
CA THR A 119 18.56 108.83 -49.84
C THR A 119 17.94 108.09 -48.66
N ALA A 120 18.47 106.92 -48.29
CA ALA A 120 17.95 106.11 -47.19
C ALA A 120 18.63 106.46 -45.85
N GLU A 121 17.82 106.68 -44.81
CA GLU A 121 18.25 107.22 -43.53
C GLU A 121 17.58 106.52 -42.34
N SER A 122 18.25 106.48 -41.17
CA SER A 122 17.71 105.77 -39.99
C SER A 122 18.29 106.22 -38.63
N ARG A 123 17.53 105.96 -37.55
CA ARG A 123 17.93 106.21 -36.15
C ARG A 123 17.31 105.18 -35.18
N THR A 124 18.04 104.77 -34.14
CA THR A 124 17.61 103.77 -33.14
C THR A 124 17.41 104.38 -31.76
N SER A 125 16.43 103.91 -30.99
CA SER A 125 16.16 104.34 -29.61
C SER A 125 17.17 103.79 -28.59
N SER A 126 17.11 104.29 -27.36
CA SER A 126 17.72 103.63 -26.19
C SER A 126 16.99 102.32 -25.82
N THR A 127 17.62 101.48 -24.99
CA THR A 127 17.08 100.18 -24.54
C THR A 127 16.21 100.30 -23.28
N THR A 128 15.24 99.41 -23.11
CA THR A 128 14.46 99.26 -21.86
C THR A 128 15.24 98.55 -20.74
N ALA A 129 14.68 98.53 -19.52
CA ALA A 129 15.04 97.53 -18.50
C ALA A 129 14.60 96.12 -18.96
N LYS A 130 15.11 95.08 -18.29
CA LYS A 130 14.69 93.69 -18.54
C LYS A 130 13.19 93.54 -18.30
N VAL A 131 12.49 92.86 -19.20
CA VAL A 131 11.04 92.63 -19.06
C VAL A 131 10.76 91.75 -17.83
N ALA A 132 9.96 92.25 -16.88
CA ALA A 132 9.57 91.52 -15.66
C ALA A 132 8.47 90.47 -15.91
N ASN A 133 8.52 89.34 -15.19
CA ASN A 133 7.56 88.23 -15.29
C ASN A 133 6.24 88.49 -14.53
N VAL A 134 5.17 87.79 -14.89
CA VAL A 134 3.91 87.66 -14.14
C VAL A 134 3.65 86.17 -13.93
N ASN A 135 3.36 85.73 -12.69
CA ASN A 135 3.23 84.31 -12.38
C ASN A 135 2.13 83.62 -13.19
N ASP A 136 2.49 82.53 -13.88
CA ASP A 136 1.61 81.66 -14.65
C ASP A 136 1.31 80.40 -13.83
N ALA A 137 0.06 80.24 -13.38
CA ALA A 137 -0.33 79.08 -12.56
C ALA A 137 -0.16 77.77 -13.34
N GLY A 138 0.53 76.79 -12.77
CA GLY A 138 0.74 75.52 -13.45
C GLY A 138 -0.46 74.59 -13.41
N THR A 139 -0.36 73.54 -14.21
CA THR A 139 -1.43 72.56 -14.47
C THR A 139 -0.98 71.16 -14.06
N VAL A 140 -1.91 70.39 -13.51
CA VAL A 140 -1.71 68.97 -13.16
C VAL A 140 -2.68 68.14 -13.95
N THR A 141 -2.15 67.17 -14.70
CA THR A 141 -2.94 66.25 -15.51
C THR A 141 -2.63 64.81 -15.13
N VAL A 142 -3.64 63.95 -15.28
CA VAL A 142 -3.49 62.51 -15.13
C VAL A 142 -3.56 61.89 -16.52
N SER A 143 -2.61 61.02 -16.83
CA SER A 143 -2.56 60.23 -18.06
C SER A 143 -2.59 58.75 -17.73
N GLY A 144 -3.06 57.92 -18.66
CA GLY A 144 -3.36 56.51 -18.43
C GLY A 144 -4.87 56.24 -18.48
N THR A 145 -5.23 54.97 -18.54
CA THR A 145 -6.63 54.51 -18.61
C THR A 145 -7.14 54.20 -17.20
N ALA A 146 -8.30 54.74 -16.84
CA ALA A 146 -8.96 54.42 -15.58
C ALA A 146 -9.63 53.04 -15.68
N THR A 147 -8.81 52.00 -15.62
CA THR A 147 -9.22 50.58 -15.70
C THR A 147 -8.37 49.82 -14.67
N GLN A 148 -8.96 48.84 -13.98
CA GLN A 148 -8.23 47.99 -13.02
C GLN A 148 -6.95 47.40 -13.64
N SER A 149 -5.92 47.23 -12.82
CA SER A 149 -4.58 46.78 -13.21
C SER A 149 -3.79 47.73 -14.12
N GLN A 150 -4.34 48.88 -14.51
CA GLN A 150 -3.63 49.91 -15.26
C GLN A 150 -2.96 50.93 -14.34
N VAL A 151 -1.94 51.60 -14.88
CA VAL A 151 -1.16 52.61 -14.15
C VAL A 151 -1.57 54.00 -14.61
N LEU A 152 -1.97 54.85 -13.67
CA LEU A 152 -2.15 56.28 -13.89
C LEU A 152 -0.85 57.02 -13.57
N THR A 153 -0.52 58.02 -14.39
CA THR A 153 0.70 58.84 -14.25
C THR A 153 0.34 60.32 -14.16
N ALA A 154 0.83 60.99 -13.11
CA ALA A 154 0.68 62.42 -12.92
C ALA A 154 1.74 63.19 -13.74
N THR A 155 1.30 64.24 -14.44
CA THR A 155 2.17 65.19 -15.15
C THR A 155 1.87 66.60 -14.70
N VAL A 156 2.92 67.36 -14.38
CA VAL A 156 2.84 68.77 -13.98
C VAL A 156 3.53 69.61 -15.06
N ALA A 157 2.88 70.69 -15.49
CA ALA A 157 3.43 71.62 -16.46
C ALA A 157 3.20 73.06 -16.01
N ASP A 158 4.24 73.89 -16.15
CA ASP A 158 4.26 75.28 -15.68
C ASP A 158 5.11 76.15 -16.64
N ALA A 159 4.59 77.32 -17.02
CA ALA A 159 5.25 78.23 -17.97
C ALA A 159 6.38 79.07 -17.33
N ASP A 160 6.37 79.18 -16.00
CA ASP A 160 7.44 79.77 -15.20
C ASP A 160 8.55 78.76 -14.85
N GLY A 161 8.35 77.52 -15.27
CA GLY A 161 9.32 76.44 -15.19
C GLY A 161 9.15 75.59 -13.94
N LEU A 162 9.39 74.29 -14.09
CA LEU A 162 9.22 73.28 -13.03
C LEU A 162 10.60 72.90 -12.42
N PRO A 163 10.71 72.72 -11.09
CA PRO A 163 11.94 72.23 -10.49
C PRO A 163 12.23 70.78 -10.90
N THR A 164 13.51 70.43 -11.02
CA THR A 164 13.95 69.07 -11.36
C THR A 164 13.69 68.05 -10.24
N THR A 165 13.52 68.52 -8.99
CA THR A 165 13.18 67.72 -7.80
C THR A 165 12.30 68.55 -6.85
N GLY A 166 11.40 67.93 -6.09
CA GLY A 166 10.57 68.63 -5.09
C GLY A 166 9.07 68.71 -5.41
N VAL A 167 8.61 68.05 -6.47
CA VAL A 167 7.17 67.85 -6.71
C VAL A 167 6.66 66.72 -5.81
N THR A 168 5.65 67.00 -5.01
CA THR A 168 4.98 66.02 -4.14
C THR A 168 3.64 65.62 -4.74
N TYR A 169 3.23 64.37 -4.56
CA TYR A 169 1.96 63.84 -5.06
C TYR A 169 1.15 63.24 -3.91
N GLN A 170 -0.17 63.30 -4.04
CA GLN A 170 -1.11 62.52 -3.24
C GLN A 170 -2.32 62.16 -4.11
N TRP A 171 -2.53 60.87 -4.34
CA TRP A 171 -3.69 60.39 -5.09
C TRP A 171 -4.95 60.35 -4.24
N LEU A 172 -6.09 60.59 -4.88
CA LEU A 172 -7.41 60.63 -4.27
C LEU A 172 -8.38 59.76 -5.09
N ALA A 173 -9.30 59.07 -4.42
CA ALA A 173 -10.43 58.37 -5.01
C ALA A 173 -11.73 59.04 -4.53
N ASP A 174 -12.56 59.50 -5.46
CA ASP A 174 -13.75 60.33 -5.21
C ASP A 174 -13.47 61.53 -4.28
N GLY A 175 -12.26 62.10 -4.40
CA GLY A 175 -11.82 63.23 -3.58
C GLY A 175 -11.30 62.86 -2.18
N VAL A 176 -11.27 61.57 -1.81
CA VAL A 176 -10.71 61.08 -0.54
C VAL A 176 -9.30 60.53 -0.74
N THR A 177 -8.39 60.84 0.17
CA THR A 177 -7.00 60.38 0.14
C THR A 177 -6.89 58.86 0.07
N ILE A 178 -6.16 58.36 -0.94
CA ILE A 178 -5.70 56.97 -0.98
C ILE A 178 -4.44 56.87 -0.11
N ALA A 179 -4.54 56.17 1.02
CA ALA A 179 -3.44 56.06 1.98
C ALA A 179 -2.16 55.52 1.30
N GLY A 180 -1.03 56.19 1.53
CA GLY A 180 0.28 55.78 1.01
C GLY A 180 0.53 56.08 -0.48
N ALA A 181 -0.48 56.52 -1.24
CA ALA A 181 -0.34 56.81 -2.66
C ALA A 181 0.28 58.20 -2.92
N THR A 182 1.59 58.34 -2.67
CA THR A 182 2.35 59.60 -2.80
C THR A 182 3.34 59.62 -3.96
N ALA A 183 3.40 58.54 -4.74
CA ALA A 183 4.26 58.44 -5.90
C ALA A 183 3.68 59.19 -7.11
N LYS A 184 4.53 59.46 -8.10
CA LYS A 184 4.13 60.06 -9.38
C LYS A 184 3.13 59.19 -10.16
N THR A 185 3.11 57.88 -9.89
CA THR A 185 2.22 56.91 -10.52
C THR A 185 1.34 56.21 -9.47
N LEU A 186 0.20 55.68 -9.91
CA LEU A 186 -0.71 54.83 -9.12
C LEU A 186 -1.18 53.65 -9.98
N THR A 187 -0.93 52.43 -9.52
CA THR A 187 -1.56 51.22 -10.08
C THR A 187 -2.95 51.04 -9.47
N LEU A 188 -3.96 50.86 -10.32
CA LEU A 188 -5.35 50.71 -9.90
C LEU A 188 -5.64 49.26 -9.50
N GLY A 189 -6.11 49.05 -8.27
CA GLY A 189 -6.59 47.75 -7.79
C GLY A 189 -8.11 47.73 -7.57
N GLN A 190 -8.62 46.60 -7.08
CA GLN A 190 -10.06 46.39 -6.90
C GLN A 190 -10.74 47.45 -6.02
N ALA A 191 -10.04 47.94 -4.99
CA ALA A 191 -10.55 48.99 -4.09
C ALA A 191 -10.82 50.34 -4.78
N GLN A 192 -10.28 50.56 -5.98
CA GLN A 192 -10.46 51.78 -6.77
C GLN A 192 -11.55 51.65 -7.85
N VAL A 193 -12.04 50.44 -8.15
CA VAL A 193 -13.09 50.23 -9.15
C VAL A 193 -14.35 51.01 -8.80
N GLY A 194 -14.96 51.64 -9.81
CA GLY A 194 -16.16 52.47 -9.66
C GLY A 194 -15.92 53.88 -9.10
N LYS A 195 -14.70 54.22 -8.68
CA LYS A 195 -14.32 55.53 -8.14
C LYS A 195 -13.62 56.38 -9.20
N ALA A 196 -13.81 57.69 -9.17
CA ALA A 196 -13.06 58.62 -10.00
C ALA A 196 -11.73 58.98 -9.33
N ILE A 197 -10.62 58.96 -10.07
CA ILE A 197 -9.28 59.15 -9.50
C ILE A 197 -8.76 60.55 -9.84
N SER A 198 -8.16 61.23 -8.87
CA SER A 198 -7.45 62.49 -9.09
C SER A 198 -6.13 62.51 -8.33
N VAL A 199 -5.24 63.43 -8.68
CA VAL A 199 -3.96 63.61 -7.97
C VAL A 199 -3.78 65.07 -7.59
N LYS A 200 -3.40 65.30 -6.34
CA LYS A 200 -2.92 66.60 -5.86
C LYS A 200 -1.41 66.64 -6.01
N ALA A 201 -0.90 67.63 -6.76
CA ALA A 201 0.53 67.91 -6.81
C ALA A 201 0.86 69.23 -6.12
N GLY A 202 1.98 69.27 -5.40
CA GLY A 202 2.52 70.48 -4.78
C GLY A 202 3.99 70.68 -5.11
N TYR A 203 4.38 71.89 -5.50
CA TYR A 203 5.75 72.25 -5.88
C TYR A 203 5.99 73.77 -5.74
N THR A 204 7.24 74.21 -5.87
CA THR A 204 7.61 75.63 -6.04
C THR A 204 8.24 75.80 -7.41
N ASP A 205 7.77 76.74 -8.23
CA ASP A 205 8.29 76.97 -9.59
C ASP A 205 9.75 77.50 -9.60
N LEU A 206 10.35 77.60 -10.79
CA LEU A 206 11.73 78.10 -10.94
C LEU A 206 11.89 79.61 -10.66
N LEU A 207 10.79 80.34 -10.46
CA LEU A 207 10.78 81.76 -10.12
C LEU A 207 10.43 82.01 -8.63
N GLY A 208 10.18 80.95 -7.86
CA GLY A 208 10.05 80.96 -6.41
C GLY A 208 8.61 80.95 -5.87
N THR A 209 7.58 80.76 -6.70
CA THR A 209 6.18 80.73 -6.26
C THR A 209 5.75 79.31 -5.88
N ALA A 210 5.13 79.15 -4.71
CA ALA A 210 4.59 77.86 -4.26
C ALA A 210 3.20 77.59 -4.87
N GLU A 211 3.06 76.44 -5.52
CA GLU A 211 1.88 75.99 -6.24
C GLU A 211 1.33 74.70 -5.61
N SER A 212 0.00 74.60 -5.49
CA SER A 212 -0.67 73.33 -5.19
C SER A 212 -1.95 73.21 -5.99
N ARG A 213 -2.06 72.13 -6.76
CA ARG A 213 -3.11 71.92 -7.75
C ARG A 213 -3.60 70.48 -7.71
N ILE A 214 -4.89 70.32 -7.95
CA ILE A 214 -5.52 69.01 -8.07
C ILE A 214 -5.89 68.85 -9.54
N SER A 215 -5.59 67.69 -10.12
CA SER A 215 -6.02 67.37 -11.48
C SER A 215 -7.54 67.34 -11.59
N SER A 216 -8.07 67.41 -12.81
CA SER A 216 -9.42 66.88 -13.04
C SER A 216 -9.46 65.41 -12.63
N ALA A 217 -10.63 64.95 -12.17
CA ALA A 217 -10.84 63.53 -11.91
C ALA A 217 -10.90 62.77 -13.24
N THR A 218 -10.36 61.55 -13.27
CA THR A 218 -10.55 60.62 -14.38
C THR A 218 -12.03 60.25 -14.50
N THR A 219 -12.39 59.55 -15.57
CA THR A 219 -13.60 58.72 -15.54
C THR A 219 -13.48 57.70 -14.40
N LYS A 220 -14.62 57.16 -13.94
CA LYS A 220 -14.62 56.10 -12.94
C LYS A 220 -13.79 54.91 -13.42
N VAL A 221 -13.02 54.31 -12.52
CA VAL A 221 -12.21 53.13 -12.84
C VAL A 221 -13.12 51.99 -13.29
N VAL A 222 -12.88 51.50 -14.50
CA VAL A 222 -13.58 50.37 -15.11
C VAL A 222 -13.03 49.06 -14.54
N ASN A 223 -13.92 48.14 -14.17
CA ASN A 223 -13.56 46.80 -13.71
C ASN A 223 -12.90 46.00 -14.85
N VAL A 224 -11.93 45.15 -14.53
CA VAL A 224 -11.47 44.07 -15.44
C VAL A 224 -12.02 42.79 -14.84
N ASN A 225 -12.78 42.03 -15.63
CA ASN A 225 -13.40 40.81 -15.12
C ASN A 225 -12.37 39.80 -14.62
N ASP A 226 -12.46 39.43 -13.36
CA ASP A 226 -11.66 38.41 -12.69
C ASP A 226 -12.48 37.12 -12.61
N VAL A 227 -12.26 36.19 -13.57
CA VAL A 227 -13.03 34.94 -13.63
C VAL A 227 -12.93 34.18 -12.30
N GLY A 228 -14.08 33.86 -11.72
CA GLY A 228 -14.20 33.14 -10.47
C GLY A 228 -13.69 31.70 -10.54
N THR A 229 -13.60 31.08 -9.37
CA THR A 229 -13.18 29.68 -9.21
C THR A 229 -14.24 28.91 -8.44
N VAL A 230 -14.42 27.64 -8.79
CA VAL A 230 -15.30 26.73 -8.06
C VAL A 230 -14.52 25.50 -7.61
N THR A 231 -14.63 25.19 -6.32
CA THR A 231 -14.04 24.00 -5.72
C THR A 231 -15.14 23.07 -5.22
N VAL A 232 -14.88 21.77 -5.28
CA VAL A 232 -15.76 20.72 -4.75
C VAL A 232 -15.14 20.16 -3.49
N SER A 233 -15.92 20.07 -2.42
CA SER A 233 -15.52 19.44 -1.14
C SER A 233 -16.49 18.32 -0.76
N GLY A 234 -15.96 17.22 -0.23
CA GLY A 234 -16.71 16.02 0.17
C GLY A 234 -15.98 14.73 -0.24
N LYS A 235 -16.41 13.56 0.24
CA LYS A 235 -15.85 12.26 -0.16
C LYS A 235 -16.57 11.76 -1.42
N ALA A 236 -15.82 11.32 -2.42
CA ALA A 236 -16.35 10.71 -3.64
C ALA A 236 -16.74 9.24 -3.36
N THR A 237 -17.78 9.03 -2.57
CA THR A 237 -18.33 7.69 -2.27
C THR A 237 -19.85 7.78 -2.29
N GLN A 238 -20.51 6.73 -2.74
CA GLN A 238 -21.96 6.61 -2.71
C GLN A 238 -22.55 6.95 -1.33
N GLY A 239 -23.67 7.65 -1.33
CA GLY A 239 -24.37 8.14 -0.13
C GLY A 239 -23.78 9.42 0.47
N GLN A 240 -22.57 9.86 0.04
CA GLN A 240 -21.94 11.08 0.54
C GLN A 240 -22.41 12.33 -0.22
N VAL A 241 -22.21 13.49 0.40
CA VAL A 241 -22.61 14.79 -0.16
C VAL A 241 -21.37 15.57 -0.61
N LEU A 242 -21.36 15.98 -1.88
CA LEU A 242 -20.41 16.94 -2.40
C LEU A 242 -21.01 18.35 -2.33
N THR A 243 -20.17 19.34 -2.00
CA THR A 243 -20.56 20.75 -1.88
C THR A 243 -19.69 21.61 -2.78
N ALA A 244 -20.32 22.46 -3.59
CA ALA A 244 -19.64 23.46 -4.41
C ALA A 244 -19.39 24.74 -3.60
N THR A 245 -18.17 25.27 -3.68
CA THR A 245 -17.78 26.58 -3.13
C THR A 245 -17.24 27.47 -4.23
N VAL A 246 -17.85 28.65 -4.40
CA VAL A 246 -17.47 29.63 -5.42
C VAL A 246 -16.74 30.78 -4.75
N VAL A 247 -15.61 31.19 -5.32
CA VAL A 247 -14.83 32.35 -4.89
C VAL A 247 -14.52 33.22 -6.10
N ASP A 248 -14.78 34.51 -5.95
CA ASP A 248 -14.62 35.50 -7.01
C ASP A 248 -14.15 36.84 -6.40
N VAL A 249 -13.16 37.47 -7.04
CA VAL A 249 -12.61 38.79 -6.65
C VAL A 249 -13.55 39.94 -7.01
N ASP A 250 -14.34 39.78 -8.06
CA ASP A 250 -15.44 40.67 -8.44
C ASP A 250 -16.70 40.43 -7.62
N GLY A 251 -16.67 39.40 -6.77
CA GLY A 251 -17.66 39.11 -5.75
C GLY A 251 -18.76 38.19 -6.23
N VAL A 252 -19.10 37.21 -5.39
CA VAL A 252 -20.18 36.24 -5.65
C VAL A 252 -21.50 36.76 -5.09
N PRO A 253 -22.60 36.80 -5.86
CA PRO A 253 -23.89 37.25 -5.37
C PRO A 253 -24.49 36.27 -4.35
N THR A 254 -25.28 36.78 -3.40
CA THR A 254 -25.94 35.94 -2.38
C THR A 254 -27.13 35.14 -2.93
N THR A 255 -27.66 35.52 -4.11
CA THR A 255 -28.74 34.82 -4.83
C THR A 255 -28.46 34.86 -6.33
N GLY A 256 -29.00 33.92 -7.11
CA GLY A 256 -28.79 33.87 -8.58
C GLY A 256 -27.60 33.04 -9.04
N VAL A 257 -26.89 32.36 -8.11
CA VAL A 257 -25.92 31.32 -8.45
C VAL A 257 -26.67 30.04 -8.79
N THR A 258 -26.41 29.51 -9.98
CA THR A 258 -26.96 28.23 -10.47
C THR A 258 -25.87 27.19 -10.56
N TYR A 259 -26.24 25.93 -10.33
CA TYR A 259 -25.32 24.79 -10.33
C TYR A 259 -25.86 23.73 -11.30
N GLN A 260 -24.96 22.97 -11.90
CA GLN A 260 -25.27 21.74 -12.62
C GLN A 260 -24.11 20.77 -12.41
N TRP A 261 -24.38 19.68 -11.67
CA TRP A 261 -23.40 18.62 -11.47
C TRP A 261 -23.28 17.74 -12.71
N LEU A 262 -22.07 17.30 -13.00
CA LEU A 262 -21.71 16.46 -14.13
C LEU A 262 -21.04 15.17 -13.62
N ALA A 263 -21.31 14.05 -14.28
CA ALA A 263 -20.56 12.80 -14.19
C ALA A 263 -19.85 12.59 -15.53
N ASP A 264 -18.52 12.51 -15.54
CA ASP A 264 -17.69 12.40 -16.76
C ASP A 264 -18.06 13.43 -17.84
N SER A 265 -18.29 14.67 -17.40
CA SER A 265 -18.71 15.80 -18.23
C SER A 265 -20.15 15.73 -18.77
N VAL A 266 -20.95 14.74 -18.37
CA VAL A 266 -22.38 14.59 -18.73
C VAL A 266 -23.25 15.07 -17.57
N ALA A 267 -24.29 15.85 -17.86
CA ALA A 267 -25.16 16.42 -16.83
C ALA A 267 -25.92 15.34 -16.04
N ILE A 268 -25.81 15.38 -14.70
CA ILE A 268 -26.62 14.57 -13.81
C ILE A 268 -28.01 15.20 -13.73
N ALA A 269 -29.03 14.47 -14.19
CA ALA A 269 -30.39 14.96 -14.27
C ALA A 269 -30.91 15.43 -12.89
N GLY A 270 -31.36 16.69 -12.81
CA GLY A 270 -31.93 17.27 -11.59
C GLY A 270 -30.94 17.71 -10.52
N ALA A 271 -29.64 17.49 -10.71
CA ALA A 271 -28.60 17.91 -9.76
C ALA A 271 -28.22 19.39 -9.96
N THR A 272 -29.12 20.31 -9.57
CA THR A 272 -28.95 21.76 -9.76
C THR A 272 -28.75 22.56 -8.47
N ALA A 273 -28.61 21.88 -7.34
CA ALA A 273 -28.38 22.50 -6.05
C ALA A 273 -26.87 22.72 -5.79
N LYS A 274 -26.55 23.57 -4.81
CA LYS A 274 -25.18 23.79 -4.32
C LYS A 274 -24.49 22.50 -3.84
N THR A 275 -25.28 21.51 -3.46
CA THR A 275 -24.84 20.19 -3.01
C THR A 275 -25.44 19.09 -3.88
N VAL A 276 -24.72 17.97 -4.05
CA VAL A 276 -25.26 16.74 -4.66
C VAL A 276 -24.97 15.54 -3.75
N THR A 277 -25.97 14.68 -3.55
CA THR A 277 -25.78 13.37 -2.90
C THR A 277 -25.42 12.35 -3.97
N LEU A 278 -24.31 11.65 -3.79
CA LEU A 278 -23.86 10.62 -4.72
C LEU A 278 -24.73 9.37 -4.59
N THR A 279 -25.15 8.82 -5.73
CA THR A 279 -25.95 7.59 -5.81
C THR A 279 -25.14 6.51 -6.51
N GLN A 280 -25.63 5.26 -6.54
CA GLN A 280 -24.98 4.17 -7.29
C GLN A 280 -24.67 4.55 -8.74
N ALA A 281 -25.54 5.32 -9.40
CA ALA A 281 -25.34 5.74 -10.79
C ALA A 281 -24.14 6.68 -11.00
N ALA A 282 -23.56 7.22 -9.91
CA ALA A 282 -22.33 8.00 -9.95
C ALA A 282 -21.07 7.14 -9.76
N ALA A 283 -21.19 5.89 -9.28
CA ALA A 283 -20.05 5.00 -9.05
C ALA A 283 -19.25 4.82 -10.35
N GLY A 284 -17.92 4.82 -10.26
CA GLY A 284 -17.01 4.77 -11.41
C GLY A 284 -16.92 6.02 -12.25
N HIS A 285 -17.59 7.13 -11.90
CA HIS A 285 -17.54 8.38 -12.65
C HIS A 285 -16.85 9.49 -11.84
N ALA A 286 -16.15 10.38 -12.53
CA ALA A 286 -15.60 11.59 -11.93
C ALA A 286 -16.66 12.69 -11.88
N ILE A 287 -16.82 13.35 -10.73
CA ILE A 287 -17.88 14.33 -10.52
C ILE A 287 -17.32 15.75 -10.60
N SER A 288 -17.94 16.60 -11.40
CA SER A 288 -17.64 18.04 -11.45
C SER A 288 -18.91 18.87 -11.36
N VAL A 289 -18.77 20.18 -11.16
CA VAL A 289 -19.91 21.10 -11.13
C VAL A 289 -19.66 22.29 -12.04
N VAL A 290 -20.64 22.59 -12.88
CA VAL A 290 -20.72 23.86 -13.61
C VAL A 290 -21.50 24.83 -12.74
N THR A 291 -20.90 25.98 -12.44
CA THR A 291 -21.54 27.06 -11.71
C THR A 291 -21.67 28.27 -12.61
N SER A 292 -22.88 28.81 -12.74
CA SER A 292 -23.13 30.03 -13.52
C SER A 292 -23.81 31.10 -12.65
N TYR A 293 -23.30 32.32 -12.70
CA TYR A 293 -23.80 33.48 -11.93
C TYR A 293 -23.41 34.79 -12.62
N GLN A 294 -24.04 35.89 -12.22
CA GLN A 294 -23.56 37.23 -12.55
C GLN A 294 -22.80 37.75 -11.34
N ASP A 295 -21.55 38.18 -11.51
CA ASP A 295 -20.75 38.76 -10.43
C ASP A 295 -21.37 40.06 -9.89
N LEU A 296 -20.83 40.64 -8.81
CA LEU A 296 -21.33 41.91 -8.27
C LEU A 296 -21.01 43.13 -9.16
N GLN A 297 -20.21 42.95 -10.22
CA GLN A 297 -19.78 43.97 -11.16
C GLN A 297 -20.58 43.94 -12.49
N GLY A 298 -21.49 42.97 -12.64
CA GLY A 298 -22.42 42.81 -13.75
C GLY A 298 -21.97 41.85 -14.86
N THR A 299 -20.85 41.13 -14.73
CA THR A 299 -20.38 40.16 -15.73
C THR A 299 -20.99 38.79 -15.51
N GLN A 300 -21.40 38.13 -16.59
CA GLN A 300 -21.93 36.76 -16.54
C GLN A 300 -20.77 35.76 -16.59
N GLU A 301 -20.72 34.88 -15.60
CA GLU A 301 -19.70 33.84 -15.48
C GLU A 301 -20.31 32.44 -15.57
N SER A 302 -19.50 31.50 -16.08
CA SER A 302 -19.82 30.07 -16.12
C SER A 302 -18.53 29.27 -16.00
N ILE A 303 -18.31 28.66 -14.84
CA ILE A 303 -17.06 28.02 -14.46
C ILE A 303 -17.30 26.55 -14.12
N THR A 304 -16.35 25.68 -14.46
CA THR A 304 -16.43 24.24 -14.17
C THR A 304 -15.33 23.88 -13.17
N SER A 305 -15.66 23.10 -12.15
CA SER A 305 -14.66 22.62 -11.19
C SER A 305 -13.72 21.61 -11.84
N THR A 306 -12.56 21.39 -11.23
CA THR A 306 -11.82 20.15 -11.48
C THR A 306 -12.71 18.96 -11.08
N PRO A 307 -12.68 17.83 -11.82
CA PRO A 307 -13.38 16.62 -11.41
C PRO A 307 -12.84 16.06 -10.09
N THR A 308 -13.69 15.39 -9.31
CA THR A 308 -13.27 14.56 -8.17
C THR A 308 -12.49 13.32 -8.64
N ALA A 309 -11.93 12.56 -7.70
CA ALA A 309 -11.64 11.15 -7.95
C ALA A 309 -12.92 10.40 -8.37
N LEU A 310 -12.75 9.21 -8.96
CA LEU A 310 -13.89 8.34 -9.29
C LEU A 310 -14.67 8.02 -8.01
N VAL A 311 -15.99 8.06 -8.13
CA VAL A 311 -16.86 7.77 -6.98
C VAL A 311 -16.83 6.28 -6.70
N GLY A 312 -16.49 5.91 -5.47
CA GLY A 312 -16.64 4.54 -4.98
C GLY A 312 -18.10 4.16 -4.75
N GLY A 313 -18.49 2.98 -5.18
CA GLY A 313 -19.76 2.31 -4.93
C GLY A 313 -19.83 1.65 -3.55
N LEU A 314 -21.06 1.32 -3.15
CA LEU A 314 -21.37 0.54 -1.95
C LEU A 314 -22.29 -0.62 -2.34
N TYR A 315 -21.76 -1.84 -2.26
CA TYR A 315 -22.42 -3.07 -2.69
C TYR A 315 -22.68 -4.01 -1.50
N GLN A 316 -23.79 -4.75 -1.56
CA GLN A 316 -24.28 -5.65 -0.51
C GLN A 316 -24.89 -6.89 -1.20
N GLY A 317 -24.30 -8.08 -1.02
CA GLY A 317 -24.79 -9.33 -1.61
C GLY A 317 -26.00 -9.88 -0.85
N GLY A 318 -25.83 -10.09 0.46
CA GLY A 318 -26.89 -10.51 1.35
C GLY A 318 -26.76 -11.97 1.74
N SER A 319 -27.61 -12.85 1.23
CA SER A 319 -27.58 -14.27 1.55
C SER A 319 -27.63 -15.10 0.28
N GLY A 320 -26.77 -16.11 0.15
CA GLY A 320 -26.71 -16.99 -1.01
C GLY A 320 -25.35 -16.94 -1.70
N LEU A 321 -25.33 -17.16 -3.01
CA LEU A 321 -24.12 -16.96 -3.82
C LEU A 321 -24.29 -15.65 -4.57
N ASP A 322 -23.46 -14.67 -4.24
CA ASP A 322 -23.44 -13.37 -4.86
C ASP A 322 -22.21 -13.21 -5.76
N THR A 323 -22.37 -12.43 -6.84
CA THR A 323 -21.27 -12.05 -7.73
C THR A 323 -21.29 -10.54 -7.85
N ILE A 324 -20.30 -9.89 -7.25
CA ILE A 324 -20.23 -8.44 -7.12
C ILE A 324 -18.95 -7.95 -7.81
N ASN A 325 -19.08 -6.87 -8.59
CA ASN A 325 -17.97 -6.19 -9.23
C ASN A 325 -18.07 -4.68 -8.93
N GLY A 326 -17.08 -4.12 -8.23
CA GLY A 326 -16.97 -2.71 -7.85
C GLY A 326 -16.73 -1.79 -9.04
N SER A 327 -15.94 -2.27 -10.00
CA SER A 327 -15.48 -1.61 -11.21
C SER A 327 -14.34 -0.62 -10.96
N ALA A 328 -14.56 0.69 -11.04
CA ALA A 328 -13.49 1.65 -10.83
C ALA A 328 -13.90 2.65 -9.74
N GLY A 329 -12.94 3.15 -8.97
CA GLY A 329 -13.18 3.95 -7.77
C GLY A 329 -12.95 3.13 -6.50
N ASN A 330 -12.92 3.81 -5.35
CA ASN A 330 -12.65 3.15 -4.07
C ASN A 330 -13.95 2.54 -3.51
N ASP A 331 -14.26 1.33 -3.93
CA ASP A 331 -15.48 0.60 -3.66
C ASP A 331 -15.52 0.00 -2.25
N THR A 332 -16.73 -0.23 -1.76
CA THR A 332 -16.98 -0.97 -0.53
C THR A 332 -17.96 -2.09 -0.82
N ILE A 333 -17.50 -3.32 -0.68
CA ILE A 333 -18.24 -4.54 -1.03
C ILE A 333 -18.42 -5.37 0.23
N TYR A 334 -19.67 -5.72 0.51
CA TYR A 334 -20.04 -6.69 1.53
C TYR A 334 -20.68 -7.90 0.83
N GLY A 335 -20.06 -9.08 0.94
CA GLY A 335 -20.57 -10.33 0.39
C GLY A 335 -21.84 -10.77 1.13
N GLY A 336 -21.69 -11.15 2.39
CA GLY A 336 -22.78 -11.49 3.28
C GLY A 336 -22.67 -12.94 3.77
N GLU A 337 -23.74 -13.71 3.68
CA GLU A 337 -23.73 -15.15 3.98
C GLU A 337 -23.68 -15.95 2.67
N GLY A 338 -22.74 -16.89 2.59
CA GLY A 338 -22.70 -17.92 1.56
C GLY A 338 -21.37 -17.91 0.83
N ARG A 339 -21.34 -18.42 -0.40
CA ARG A 339 -20.13 -18.45 -1.23
C ARG A 339 -20.23 -17.38 -2.29
N ASP A 340 -19.37 -16.39 -2.21
CA ASP A 340 -19.41 -15.20 -3.04
C ASP A 340 -18.20 -15.09 -3.97
N ILE A 341 -18.39 -14.30 -5.04
CA ILE A 341 -17.33 -13.86 -5.94
C ILE A 341 -17.30 -12.34 -5.90
N LEU A 342 -16.26 -11.78 -5.29
CA LEU A 342 -16.15 -10.36 -4.99
C LEU A 342 -14.93 -9.77 -5.69
N LEU A 343 -15.18 -8.81 -6.58
CA LEU A 343 -14.17 -8.15 -7.39
C LEU A 343 -14.22 -6.65 -7.12
N GLY A 344 -13.15 -6.06 -6.58
CA GLY A 344 -13.02 -4.61 -6.36
C GLY A 344 -12.88 -3.87 -7.68
N GLY A 345 -11.75 -4.08 -8.36
CA GLY A 345 -11.41 -3.52 -9.65
C GLY A 345 -10.30 -2.47 -9.54
N ASP A 346 -10.45 -1.32 -10.18
CA ASP A 346 -9.45 -0.24 -10.08
C ASP A 346 -9.79 0.67 -8.90
N GLY A 347 -8.97 0.77 -7.87
CA GLY A 347 -9.24 1.63 -6.72
C GLY A 347 -8.55 1.14 -5.46
N ASN A 348 -8.73 1.87 -4.36
CA ASN A 348 -8.40 1.31 -3.05
C ASN A 348 -9.70 0.83 -2.43
N ASP A 349 -9.95 -0.46 -2.55
CA ASP A 349 -11.22 -1.11 -2.26
C ASP A 349 -11.24 -1.71 -0.86
N TYR A 350 -12.44 -1.80 -0.30
CA TYR A 350 -12.70 -2.52 0.93
C TYR A 350 -13.68 -3.64 0.62
N ILE A 351 -13.23 -4.88 0.77
CA ILE A 351 -14.03 -6.09 0.55
C ILE A 351 -14.10 -6.85 1.86
N ASP A 352 -15.32 -7.08 2.33
CA ASP A 352 -15.64 -7.94 3.46
C ASP A 352 -16.60 -9.02 2.95
N ALA A 353 -16.09 -10.23 2.75
CA ALA A 353 -16.91 -11.30 2.23
C ALA A 353 -17.95 -11.78 3.25
N GLY A 354 -17.69 -11.51 4.54
CA GLY A 354 -18.65 -11.66 5.63
C GLY A 354 -18.71 -13.08 6.19
N ALA A 355 -19.32 -13.22 7.38
CA ALA A 355 -19.81 -14.49 7.94
C ALA A 355 -20.57 -14.23 9.26
N SER A 356 -21.65 -14.98 9.56
CA SER A 356 -21.92 -15.37 10.97
C SER A 356 -23.02 -16.42 11.19
N ALA A 357 -22.64 -17.65 11.59
CA ALA A 357 -23.11 -18.39 12.78
C ALA A 357 -22.26 -19.68 12.94
N PRO A 358 -22.11 -20.26 14.15
CA PRO A 358 -20.89 -20.98 14.54
C PRO A 358 -20.81 -22.41 13.99
N PHE A 359 -19.57 -22.86 13.78
CA PHE A 359 -19.12 -24.23 13.99
C PHE A 359 -19.60 -25.31 12.99
N ASN A 360 -19.95 -24.97 11.76
CA ASN A 360 -20.00 -25.97 10.69
C ASN A 360 -19.35 -25.45 9.41
N ILE A 361 -18.09 -25.84 9.27
CA ILE A 361 -17.07 -25.43 8.31
C ILE A 361 -17.21 -26.13 6.93
N SER A 362 -18.38 -26.70 6.63
CA SER A 362 -18.60 -27.42 5.38
C SER A 362 -18.75 -26.43 4.21
N VAL A 363 -17.73 -26.31 3.34
CA VAL A 363 -17.68 -25.87 1.89
C VAL A 363 -18.63 -24.78 1.35
N ALA A 364 -19.46 -24.16 2.19
CA ALA A 364 -20.61 -23.33 1.84
C ALA A 364 -20.33 -21.84 2.04
N TYR A 365 -19.15 -21.51 2.56
CA TYR A 365 -18.70 -20.15 2.89
C TYR A 365 -17.29 -19.87 2.34
N ASN A 366 -16.95 -20.49 1.21
CA ASN A 366 -15.60 -20.38 0.64
C ASN A 366 -15.60 -19.30 -0.43
N ASP A 367 -15.12 -18.09 -0.12
CA ASP A 367 -15.24 -16.95 -1.01
C ASP A 367 -14.10 -16.84 -2.03
N TRP A 368 -14.39 -16.22 -3.17
CA TRP A 368 -13.38 -15.81 -4.15
C TRP A 368 -13.29 -14.29 -4.18
N ILE A 369 -12.15 -13.75 -3.76
CA ILE A 369 -11.95 -12.33 -3.54
C ILE A 369 -10.79 -11.83 -4.41
N SER A 370 -10.99 -10.68 -5.07
CA SER A 370 -9.92 -9.98 -5.76
C SER A 370 -10.10 -8.48 -5.56
N GLY A 371 -9.08 -7.82 -5.02
CA GLY A 371 -9.03 -6.37 -4.87
C GLY A 371 -8.89 -5.67 -6.21
N GLY A 372 -7.97 -6.15 -7.04
CA GLY A 372 -7.66 -5.57 -8.34
C GLY A 372 -6.46 -4.62 -8.22
N ALA A 373 -6.52 -3.47 -8.88
CA ALA A 373 -5.41 -2.52 -8.90
C ALA A 373 -5.62 -1.40 -7.87
N GLY A 374 -4.65 -1.21 -6.98
CA GLY A 374 -4.64 -0.20 -5.93
C GLY A 374 -4.45 -0.84 -4.57
N ASN A 375 -4.49 -0.05 -3.50
CA ASN A 375 -4.17 -0.58 -2.16
C ASN A 375 -5.45 -1.02 -1.46
N ASP A 376 -5.71 -2.32 -1.47
CA ASP A 376 -6.98 -2.90 -1.07
C ASP A 376 -6.97 -3.46 0.35
N THR A 377 -8.17 -3.60 0.94
CA THR A 377 -8.39 -4.31 2.20
C THR A 377 -9.38 -5.43 1.95
N LEU A 378 -8.91 -6.68 2.08
CA LEU A 378 -9.63 -7.89 1.73
C LEU A 378 -9.80 -8.75 2.98
N LEU A 379 -11.04 -8.98 3.39
CA LEU A 379 -11.42 -9.79 4.54
C LEU A 379 -12.23 -10.99 4.06
N GLY A 380 -11.69 -12.20 4.26
CA GLY A 380 -12.32 -13.48 3.88
C GLY A 380 -13.48 -13.85 4.79
N GLY A 381 -13.26 -13.82 6.10
CA GLY A 381 -14.34 -14.11 7.06
C GLY A 381 -14.23 -15.53 7.57
N ALA A 382 -15.21 -16.39 7.29
CA ALA A 382 -15.22 -17.77 7.79
C ALA A 382 -15.35 -18.75 6.62
N GLY A 383 -14.61 -19.85 6.67
CA GLY A 383 -14.51 -20.80 5.57
C GLY A 383 -13.12 -20.76 4.93
N ALA A 384 -12.98 -21.47 3.82
CA ALA A 384 -11.73 -21.51 3.06
C ALA A 384 -11.79 -20.51 1.90
N ASP A 385 -11.21 -19.34 2.09
CA ASP A 385 -11.28 -18.22 1.16
C ASP A 385 -10.08 -18.17 0.21
N TRP A 386 -10.33 -17.72 -1.02
CA TRP A 386 -9.32 -17.55 -2.05
C TRP A 386 -9.16 -16.09 -2.43
N PHE A 387 -7.93 -15.58 -2.33
CA PHE A 387 -7.58 -14.22 -2.70
C PHE A 387 -6.70 -14.22 -3.96
N ALA A 388 -7.21 -13.66 -5.04
CA ALA A 388 -6.42 -13.33 -6.22
C ALA A 388 -5.83 -11.93 -6.06
N ILE A 389 -4.50 -11.88 -5.85
CA ILE A 389 -3.79 -10.65 -5.55
C ILE A 389 -3.13 -10.10 -6.81
N GLU A 390 -3.31 -8.79 -7.03
CA GLU A 390 -2.79 -8.10 -8.21
C GLU A 390 -1.80 -7.00 -7.79
N ALA A 391 -1.99 -5.75 -8.22
CA ALA A 391 -1.01 -4.69 -8.04
C ALA A 391 -1.44 -3.70 -6.97
N GLY A 392 -0.64 -3.53 -5.91
CA GLY A 392 -0.98 -2.60 -4.83
C GLY A 392 -0.19 -2.90 -3.57
N ASP A 393 -0.35 -2.08 -2.53
CA ASP A 393 0.04 -2.54 -1.19
C ASP A 393 -1.24 -3.01 -0.48
N ASP A 394 -1.51 -4.31 -0.53
CA ASP A 394 -2.78 -4.89 -0.08
C ASP A 394 -2.73 -5.37 1.38
N SER A 395 -3.88 -5.35 2.04
CA SER A 395 -4.08 -5.88 3.39
C SER A 395 -5.09 -7.03 3.33
N ILE A 396 -4.61 -8.25 3.53
CA ILE A 396 -5.40 -9.48 3.37
C ILE A 396 -5.52 -10.18 4.71
N ASP A 397 -6.73 -10.58 5.06
CA ASP A 397 -7.04 -11.39 6.23
C ASP A 397 -8.03 -12.50 5.85
N GLY A 398 -7.57 -13.75 5.87
CA GLY A 398 -8.42 -14.91 5.62
C GLY A 398 -9.45 -15.19 6.71
N GLY A 399 -9.33 -14.58 7.89
CA GLY A 399 -10.12 -14.95 9.07
C GLY A 399 -9.59 -16.21 9.77
N ILE A 400 -9.99 -16.40 11.03
CA ILE A 400 -9.34 -17.36 11.95
C ILE A 400 -9.33 -18.78 11.37
N VAL A 401 -8.14 -19.39 11.31
CA VAL A 401 -7.96 -20.81 10.97
C VAL A 401 -8.27 -21.64 12.21
N THR A 402 -9.49 -22.18 12.30
CA THR A 402 -9.97 -22.85 13.52
C THR A 402 -9.80 -24.37 13.52
N ASP A 403 -9.77 -25.01 12.35
CA ASP A 403 -9.79 -26.48 12.23
C ASP A 403 -8.45 -27.06 11.74
N ARG A 404 -7.77 -27.78 12.64
CA ARG A 404 -6.52 -28.49 12.37
C ARG A 404 -6.72 -29.94 11.93
N ALA A 405 -7.90 -30.52 12.14
CA ALA A 405 -8.11 -31.97 12.01
C ALA A 405 -8.55 -32.39 10.60
N ASN A 406 -9.19 -31.50 9.83
CA ASN A 406 -9.76 -31.84 8.52
C ASN A 406 -9.42 -30.85 7.38
N ASN A 407 -8.53 -29.88 7.60
CA ASN A 407 -8.12 -28.86 6.60
C ASN A 407 -9.29 -28.04 6.01
N SER A 408 -10.35 -27.82 6.78
CA SER A 408 -11.56 -27.17 6.27
C SER A 408 -11.48 -25.63 6.20
N ASP A 409 -10.61 -24.99 7.00
CA ASP A 409 -10.23 -23.58 6.86
C ASP A 409 -8.89 -23.47 6.09
N ASN A 410 -8.96 -23.50 4.75
CA ASN A 410 -7.79 -23.49 3.85
C ASN A 410 -7.71 -22.17 3.06
N ASN A 411 -7.38 -21.09 3.76
CA ASN A 411 -7.29 -19.74 3.21
C ASN A 411 -6.06 -19.60 2.31
N GLY A 412 -6.32 -19.32 1.03
CA GLY A 412 -5.35 -19.31 -0.05
C GLY A 412 -5.12 -17.94 -0.66
N ILE A 413 -3.86 -17.53 -0.81
CA ILE A 413 -3.47 -16.43 -1.68
C ILE A 413 -2.92 -16.97 -2.99
N ARG A 414 -3.26 -16.30 -4.10
CA ARG A 414 -2.80 -16.64 -5.44
C ARG A 414 -2.24 -15.41 -6.13
N TYR A 415 -0.98 -15.49 -6.52
CA TYR A 415 -0.30 -14.50 -7.34
C TYR A 415 -0.07 -15.05 -8.75
N GLU A 416 -0.43 -14.27 -9.75
CA GLU A 416 -0.21 -14.60 -11.16
C GLU A 416 0.92 -13.72 -11.73
N GLY A 417 1.70 -14.27 -12.66
CA GLY A 417 2.74 -13.51 -13.35
C GLY A 417 4.07 -14.25 -13.46
N SER A 418 5.13 -13.52 -13.82
CA SER A 418 6.48 -14.07 -14.02
C SER A 418 7.54 -13.34 -13.19
N ALA A 419 7.13 -12.56 -12.19
CA ALA A 419 8.04 -11.85 -11.31
C ALA A 419 8.44 -12.75 -10.15
N ASP A 420 9.72 -12.74 -9.76
CA ASP A 420 10.17 -13.46 -8.56
C ASP A 420 9.51 -12.84 -7.32
N LEU A 421 8.80 -13.65 -6.55
CA LEU A 421 8.10 -13.29 -5.33
C LEU A 421 8.87 -13.75 -4.10
N THR A 422 8.72 -13.02 -3.00
CA THR A 422 9.09 -13.46 -1.67
C THR A 422 7.84 -13.38 -0.79
N VAL A 423 7.33 -14.55 -0.40
CA VAL A 423 6.22 -14.72 0.54
C VAL A 423 6.82 -15.11 1.89
N ASP A 424 6.65 -14.26 2.90
CA ASP A 424 7.20 -14.46 4.24
C ASP A 424 6.10 -14.50 5.28
N LEU A 425 5.70 -15.72 5.67
CA LEU A 425 4.65 -15.99 6.65
C LEU A 425 5.20 -16.12 8.08
N ARG A 426 6.50 -15.94 8.32
CA ARG A 426 7.13 -16.10 9.64
C ARG A 426 6.62 -15.13 10.71
N GLY A 427 5.93 -14.07 10.31
CA GLY A 427 5.26 -13.17 11.25
C GLY A 427 3.90 -13.68 11.76
N ILE A 428 3.34 -14.73 11.14
CA ILE A 428 2.13 -15.44 11.58
C ILE A 428 2.53 -16.49 12.62
N THR A 429 1.78 -16.54 13.72
CA THR A 429 2.05 -17.36 14.91
C THR A 429 0.76 -17.92 15.51
N GLY A 430 0.90 -18.84 16.47
CA GLY A 430 -0.25 -19.44 17.15
C GLY A 430 -0.95 -20.48 16.27
N ASP A 431 -2.26 -20.35 16.13
CA ASP A 431 -3.13 -21.11 15.23
C ASP A 431 -3.33 -20.40 13.87
N GLY A 432 -2.48 -19.43 13.53
CA GLY A 432 -2.65 -18.59 12.33
C GLY A 432 -3.33 -17.25 12.62
N SER A 433 -3.99 -17.10 13.78
CA SER A 433 -4.75 -15.90 14.16
C SER A 433 -3.93 -14.73 14.70
N ILE A 434 -2.63 -14.90 14.90
CA ILE A 434 -1.78 -13.89 15.54
C ILE A 434 -0.62 -13.50 14.64
N GLY A 435 -0.55 -12.21 14.32
CA GLY A 435 0.55 -11.63 13.56
C GLY A 435 0.25 -11.53 12.08
N VAL A 436 1.25 -11.10 11.30
CA VAL A 436 1.10 -10.85 9.87
C VAL A 436 2.34 -11.28 9.12
N GLY A 437 2.15 -11.95 7.99
CA GLY A 437 3.16 -12.18 6.97
C GLY A 437 3.26 -11.00 5.99
N ARG A 438 4.20 -11.11 5.06
CA ARG A 438 4.46 -10.09 4.06
C ARG A 438 4.80 -10.70 2.71
N VAL A 439 4.26 -10.15 1.63
CA VAL A 439 4.58 -10.56 0.26
C VAL A 439 5.22 -9.39 -0.49
N THR A 440 6.20 -9.69 -1.33
CA THR A 440 6.81 -8.72 -2.25
C THR A 440 7.25 -9.36 -3.54
N SER A 441 7.24 -8.58 -4.62
CA SER A 441 7.91 -8.92 -5.88
C SER A 441 9.28 -8.24 -6.02
N SER A 442 10.18 -8.90 -6.74
CA SER A 442 11.51 -8.39 -7.09
C SER A 442 11.46 -7.15 -7.99
N ASP A 443 10.42 -7.01 -8.81
CA ASP A 443 10.21 -5.90 -9.74
C ASP A 443 9.22 -4.83 -9.22
N GLY A 444 8.58 -5.08 -8.07
CA GLY A 444 7.59 -4.20 -7.45
C GLY A 444 6.23 -4.20 -8.14
N SER A 445 5.96 -5.15 -9.05
CA SER A 445 4.70 -5.25 -9.81
C SER A 445 3.48 -5.50 -8.91
N VAL A 446 3.64 -6.32 -7.88
CA VAL A 446 2.57 -6.64 -6.90
C VAL A 446 2.58 -5.72 -5.67
N GLY A 447 3.49 -4.75 -5.58
CA GLY A 447 3.67 -3.91 -4.38
C GLY A 447 4.12 -4.68 -3.11
N VAL A 448 3.72 -4.20 -1.94
CA VAL A 448 4.05 -4.77 -0.62
C VAL A 448 2.78 -5.14 0.14
N ASP A 449 2.44 -6.43 0.10
CA ASP A 449 1.22 -6.91 0.76
C ASP A 449 1.47 -7.38 2.18
N THR A 450 0.47 -7.19 3.02
CA THR A 450 0.38 -7.72 4.38
C THR A 450 -0.67 -8.82 4.40
N VAL A 451 -0.30 -10.02 4.87
CA VAL A 451 -1.19 -11.18 4.90
C VAL A 451 -1.38 -11.68 6.33
N ALA A 452 -2.60 -12.04 6.70
CA ALA A 452 -2.94 -12.66 7.99
C ALA A 452 -3.85 -13.86 7.75
N ASN A 453 -3.78 -14.86 8.63
CA ASN A 453 -4.61 -16.06 8.55
C ASN A 453 -4.57 -16.77 7.18
N ILE A 454 -3.40 -16.83 6.56
CA ILE A 454 -3.17 -17.55 5.30
C ILE A 454 -2.36 -18.80 5.58
N ASN A 455 -2.79 -19.92 5.02
CA ASN A 455 -2.10 -21.20 5.10
C ASN A 455 -1.95 -21.88 3.73
N ARG A 456 -2.44 -21.28 2.65
CA ARG A 456 -2.16 -21.74 1.29
C ARG A 456 -1.61 -20.62 0.43
N VAL A 457 -0.54 -20.92 -0.29
CA VAL A 457 0.15 -19.97 -1.15
C VAL A 457 0.33 -20.60 -2.52
N THR A 458 -0.12 -19.89 -3.55
CA THR A 458 0.17 -20.23 -4.94
C THR A 458 0.84 -19.05 -5.63
N THR A 459 2.01 -19.27 -6.22
CA THR A 459 2.76 -18.24 -6.96
C THR A 459 2.89 -18.59 -8.45
N GLY A 460 3.64 -17.75 -9.19
CA GLY A 460 3.59 -17.67 -10.65
C GLY A 460 4.71 -18.45 -11.33
N ALA A 461 5.28 -17.85 -12.37
CA ALA A 461 6.39 -18.42 -13.15
C ALA A 461 7.79 -17.86 -12.75
N GLY A 462 7.87 -17.16 -11.61
CA GLY A 462 9.10 -16.54 -11.11
C GLY A 462 9.94 -17.53 -10.31
N ASN A 463 11.19 -17.17 -9.97
CA ASN A 463 11.97 -17.94 -9.00
C ASN A 463 11.59 -17.47 -7.59
N ASP A 464 10.56 -18.09 -7.05
CA ASP A 464 9.86 -17.61 -5.87
C ASP A 464 10.49 -18.15 -4.58
N ARG A 465 10.38 -17.35 -3.51
CA ARG A 465 10.86 -17.71 -2.17
C ARG A 465 9.71 -17.70 -1.18
N LEU A 466 9.26 -18.88 -0.76
CA LEU A 466 8.13 -19.08 0.14
C LEU A 466 8.67 -19.52 1.51
N LEU A 467 8.40 -18.72 2.55
CA LEU A 467 8.86 -18.95 3.92
C LEU A 467 7.64 -19.12 4.83
N GLY A 468 7.40 -20.34 5.25
CA GLY A 468 6.33 -20.74 6.16
C GLY A 468 6.49 -20.17 7.55
N SER A 469 5.41 -20.27 8.31
CA SER A 469 5.24 -19.65 9.60
C SER A 469 5.87 -20.48 10.74
N SER A 470 5.75 -19.98 11.97
CA SER A 470 5.98 -20.81 13.16
C SER A 470 4.66 -21.29 13.79
N ALA A 471 3.52 -21.06 13.14
CA ALA A 471 2.24 -21.57 13.57
C ALA A 471 2.19 -23.08 13.36
N MET A 472 1.48 -23.80 14.22
CA MET A 472 1.31 -25.26 14.10
C MET A 472 0.04 -25.57 13.31
N ILE A 473 0.04 -25.16 12.04
CA ILE A 473 -1.06 -25.34 11.08
C ILE A 473 -0.51 -25.92 9.78
N LEU A 474 -1.30 -26.70 9.05
CA LEU A 474 -0.91 -27.17 7.72
C LEU A 474 -0.74 -25.97 6.77
N GLU A 475 0.49 -25.74 6.31
CA GLU A 475 0.77 -24.79 5.23
C GLU A 475 0.98 -25.53 3.90
N VAL A 476 0.33 -25.05 2.83
CA VAL A 476 0.40 -25.62 1.47
C VAL A 476 1.04 -24.60 0.53
N PHE A 477 2.17 -24.98 -0.06
CA PHE A 477 2.95 -24.13 -0.95
C PHE A 477 2.97 -24.73 -2.37
N ASP A 478 2.38 -24.03 -3.34
CA ASP A 478 2.55 -24.28 -4.78
C ASP A 478 3.32 -23.10 -5.36
N ALA A 479 4.62 -23.27 -5.57
CA ALA A 479 5.48 -22.19 -6.04
C ALA A 479 5.35 -21.92 -7.57
N GLY A 480 4.58 -22.74 -8.28
CA GLY A 480 4.33 -22.56 -9.70
C GLY A 480 5.48 -23.06 -10.59
N LEU A 481 5.87 -22.26 -11.58
CA LEU A 481 6.99 -22.57 -12.46
C LEU A 481 8.20 -21.72 -12.05
N GLY A 482 9.42 -22.24 -12.15
CA GLY A 482 10.61 -21.49 -11.74
C GLY A 482 11.55 -22.36 -10.93
N ASP A 483 12.75 -21.86 -10.62
CA ASP A 483 13.65 -22.51 -9.68
C ASP A 483 13.39 -21.91 -8.29
N ASP A 484 12.51 -22.53 -7.51
CA ASP A 484 11.93 -21.95 -6.31
C ASP A 484 12.67 -22.36 -5.03
N THR A 485 12.41 -21.63 -3.94
CA THR A 485 12.85 -22.00 -2.59
C THR A 485 11.66 -22.02 -1.65
N ILE A 486 11.30 -23.20 -1.16
CA ILE A 486 10.21 -23.42 -0.22
C ILE A 486 10.81 -23.87 1.11
N ASP A 487 10.59 -23.08 2.16
CA ASP A 487 10.89 -23.43 3.54
C ASP A 487 9.57 -23.49 4.31
N GLY A 488 9.09 -24.67 4.68
CA GLY A 488 7.81 -24.85 5.36
C GLY A 488 7.73 -24.23 6.76
N GLY A 489 8.86 -23.82 7.35
CA GLY A 489 8.86 -23.22 8.70
C GLY A 489 8.85 -24.29 9.80
N ALA A 490 8.00 -24.13 10.82
CA ALA A 490 7.93 -25.09 11.92
C ALA A 490 7.34 -26.43 11.47
N VAL A 491 7.83 -27.55 12.01
CA VAL A 491 7.28 -28.89 11.82
C VAL A 491 7.06 -29.50 13.19
N ASP A 492 5.94 -30.19 13.41
CA ASP A 492 5.64 -30.85 14.68
C ASP A 492 6.08 -32.32 14.70
N PRO A 493 7.15 -32.69 15.43
CA PRO A 493 7.58 -34.08 15.55
C PRO A 493 6.79 -34.91 16.56
N VAL A 494 5.87 -34.31 17.31
CA VAL A 494 5.16 -34.98 18.42
C VAL A 494 3.75 -35.34 18.01
N THR A 495 2.96 -34.37 17.55
CA THR A 495 1.54 -34.61 17.25
C THR A 495 1.27 -34.91 15.78
N HIS A 496 2.25 -34.67 14.90
CA HIS A 496 2.09 -34.72 13.44
C HIS A 496 0.97 -33.78 12.91
N ALA A 497 0.52 -32.80 13.70
CA ALA A 497 -0.55 -31.88 13.32
C ALA A 497 -0.08 -30.75 12.36
N ASN A 498 1.23 -30.49 12.28
CA ASN A 498 1.79 -29.52 11.34
C ASN A 498 2.67 -30.21 10.29
N ASN A 499 2.05 -30.54 9.16
CA ASN A 499 2.69 -31.23 8.05
C ASN A 499 2.78 -30.36 6.79
N ASN A 500 3.71 -29.40 6.77
CA ASN A 500 3.89 -28.50 5.62
C ASN A 500 4.00 -29.27 4.30
N ARG A 501 3.25 -28.80 3.29
CA ARG A 501 3.11 -29.46 2.00
C ARG A 501 3.75 -28.63 0.89
N ALA A 502 4.64 -29.26 0.12
CA ALA A 502 5.00 -28.78 -1.21
C ALA A 502 4.05 -29.39 -2.25
N ALA A 503 3.41 -28.55 -3.04
CA ALA A 503 2.44 -28.94 -4.07
C ALA A 503 2.94 -28.53 -5.45
N TYR A 504 2.73 -29.42 -6.43
CA TYR A 504 3.11 -29.21 -7.84
C TYR A 504 1.91 -29.26 -8.78
N GLY A 505 0.73 -28.86 -8.28
CA GLY A 505 -0.51 -28.86 -9.06
C GLY A 505 -0.45 -27.93 -10.28
N SER A 506 0.37 -26.87 -10.22
CA SER A 506 0.59 -25.93 -11.32
C SER A 506 1.68 -26.36 -12.33
N ALA A 507 2.38 -27.48 -12.06
CA ALA A 507 3.44 -27.97 -12.92
C ALA A 507 2.93 -28.42 -14.31
N VAL A 508 3.69 -28.13 -15.36
CA VAL A 508 3.32 -28.44 -16.76
C VAL A 508 3.88 -29.77 -17.26
N GLY A 509 4.37 -30.62 -16.35
CA GLY A 509 4.93 -31.93 -16.61
C GLY A 509 5.25 -32.66 -15.31
N SER A 510 5.80 -33.88 -15.43
CA SER A 510 6.18 -34.69 -14.27
C SER A 510 7.23 -34.01 -13.40
N VAL A 511 7.13 -34.20 -12.09
CA VAL A 511 8.09 -33.76 -11.08
C VAL A 511 8.78 -34.96 -10.41
N THR A 512 10.03 -34.75 -10.02
CA THR A 512 10.79 -35.65 -9.16
C THR A 512 11.13 -34.91 -7.87
N VAL A 513 10.51 -35.32 -6.76
CA VAL A 513 10.69 -34.73 -5.44
C VAL A 513 11.54 -35.66 -4.58
N ASP A 514 12.51 -35.13 -3.86
CA ASP A 514 13.37 -35.88 -2.94
C ASP A 514 13.54 -35.09 -1.63
N LEU A 515 12.79 -35.50 -0.60
CA LEU A 515 12.78 -34.84 0.70
C LEU A 515 14.12 -35.00 1.45
N LYS A 516 14.83 -36.12 1.27
CA LYS A 516 16.18 -36.31 1.82
C LYS A 516 17.20 -35.36 1.21
N ALA A 517 17.13 -35.16 -0.10
CA ALA A 517 17.99 -34.23 -0.81
C ALA A 517 17.56 -32.77 -0.59
N GLY A 518 16.32 -32.54 -0.18
CA GLY A 518 15.72 -31.21 -0.05
C GLY A 518 15.51 -30.56 -1.43
N THR A 519 15.11 -31.33 -2.44
CA THR A 519 15.00 -30.82 -3.82
C THR A 519 13.76 -31.35 -4.54
N ALA A 520 13.22 -30.56 -5.46
CA ALA A 520 12.35 -31.04 -6.52
C ALA A 520 12.90 -30.63 -7.89
N SER A 521 12.58 -31.40 -8.93
CA SER A 521 12.96 -31.06 -10.30
C SER A 521 11.90 -31.50 -11.31
N GLY A 522 11.83 -30.85 -12.48
CA GLY A 522 11.00 -31.32 -13.59
C GLY A 522 10.02 -30.26 -14.10
N GLY A 523 8.72 -30.57 -14.07
CA GLY A 523 7.65 -29.73 -14.62
C GLY A 523 7.37 -28.42 -13.90
N GLY A 524 7.85 -28.24 -12.66
CA GLY A 524 7.84 -26.98 -11.91
C GLY A 524 9.12 -26.17 -12.14
N GLY A 525 10.28 -26.80 -11.99
CA GLY A 525 11.59 -26.23 -12.29
C GLY A 525 12.64 -26.97 -11.47
N ASN A 526 13.62 -26.33 -10.85
CA ASN A 526 14.55 -26.95 -9.91
C ASN A 526 14.48 -26.28 -8.53
N ASP A 527 13.66 -26.86 -7.66
CA ASP A 527 13.27 -26.23 -6.41
C ASP A 527 14.10 -26.75 -5.24
N GLN A 528 14.29 -25.89 -4.25
CA GLN A 528 14.91 -26.21 -2.96
C GLN A 528 13.84 -26.30 -1.88
N LEU A 529 13.81 -27.42 -1.16
CA LEU A 529 12.81 -27.72 -0.15
C LEU A 529 13.46 -27.89 1.23
N SER A 530 12.90 -27.25 2.23
CA SER A 530 13.22 -27.50 3.64
C SER A 530 11.96 -27.49 4.49
N ASN A 531 11.96 -28.25 5.58
CA ASN A 531 10.84 -28.31 6.53
C ASN A 531 9.49 -28.69 5.87
N ILE A 532 9.56 -29.57 4.86
CA ILE A 532 8.41 -30.15 4.16
C ILE A 532 8.28 -31.61 4.57
N THR A 533 7.09 -32.03 4.97
CA THR A 533 6.77 -33.43 5.29
C THR A 533 5.67 -33.99 4.40
N GLN A 534 5.02 -33.16 3.58
CA GLN A 534 4.03 -33.60 2.62
C GLN A 534 4.36 -33.16 1.20
N VAL A 535 4.01 -34.01 0.24
CA VAL A 535 4.16 -33.72 -1.19
C VAL A 535 2.85 -34.01 -1.90
N LEU A 536 2.41 -33.08 -2.72
CA LEU A 536 1.40 -33.29 -3.75
C LEU A 536 2.06 -33.16 -5.12
N GLY A 537 2.03 -34.23 -5.90
CA GLY A 537 2.48 -34.27 -7.28
C GLY A 537 1.63 -33.42 -8.22
N SER A 538 2.03 -33.45 -9.48
CA SER A 538 1.36 -32.86 -10.62
C SER A 538 0.21 -33.74 -11.14
N SER A 539 -0.27 -33.45 -12.35
CA SER A 539 -1.21 -34.33 -13.07
C SER A 539 -0.53 -35.29 -14.05
N TYR A 540 0.78 -35.52 -13.88
CA TYR A 540 1.62 -36.34 -14.73
C TYR A 540 2.34 -37.40 -13.89
N ASN A 541 2.98 -38.36 -14.56
CA ASN A 541 3.72 -39.45 -13.91
C ASN A 541 4.90 -38.95 -13.08
N ASP A 542 4.70 -38.81 -11.79
CA ASP A 542 5.65 -38.22 -10.85
C ASP A 542 6.52 -39.27 -10.16
N THR A 543 7.59 -38.80 -9.52
CA THR A 543 8.47 -39.64 -8.69
C THR A 543 8.75 -38.93 -7.38
N LEU A 544 8.20 -39.46 -6.29
CA LEU A 544 8.26 -38.85 -4.96
C LEU A 544 9.10 -39.74 -4.05
N TYR A 545 10.19 -39.18 -3.51
CA TYR A 545 11.05 -39.84 -2.54
C TYR A 545 10.93 -39.16 -1.18
N GLY A 546 10.67 -39.97 -0.15
CA GLY A 546 10.73 -39.54 1.24
C GLY A 546 12.15 -39.28 1.74
N SER A 547 12.26 -39.02 3.03
CA SER A 547 13.52 -38.87 3.74
C SER A 547 13.98 -40.18 4.39
N ASP A 548 14.80 -40.13 5.44
CA ASP A 548 15.06 -41.29 6.29
C ASP A 548 14.66 -40.96 7.75
N THR A 549 13.76 -39.99 7.94
CA THR A 549 13.39 -39.50 9.26
C THR A 549 12.52 -40.52 9.98
N THR A 550 12.90 -40.88 11.20
CA THR A 550 12.09 -41.77 12.04
C THR A 550 11.26 -40.99 13.06
N THR A 551 11.30 -39.66 13.04
CA THR A 551 10.61 -38.82 14.03
C THR A 551 9.43 -38.07 13.45
N LEU A 552 9.18 -38.19 12.14
CA LEU A 552 8.11 -37.51 11.44
C LEU A 552 7.42 -38.52 10.53
N ALA A 553 6.10 -38.44 10.48
CA ALA A 553 5.32 -39.08 9.42
C ALA A 553 5.40 -38.22 8.15
N GLU A 554 5.69 -38.83 7.00
CA GLU A 554 5.68 -38.15 5.70
C GLU A 554 4.46 -38.59 4.89
N GLY A 555 3.88 -37.66 4.12
CA GLY A 555 2.62 -37.90 3.41
C GLY A 555 2.67 -37.54 1.94
N PHE A 556 2.38 -38.49 1.06
CA PHE A 556 2.51 -38.35 -0.39
C PHE A 556 1.17 -38.51 -1.10
N GLU A 557 0.87 -37.56 -1.97
CA GLU A 557 -0.23 -37.63 -2.95
C GLU A 557 0.41 -37.55 -4.34
N GLY A 558 0.32 -38.63 -5.14
CA GLY A 558 0.87 -38.66 -6.50
C GLY A 558 0.13 -37.69 -7.44
N GLY A 559 -1.18 -37.55 -7.24
CA GLY A 559 -2.05 -36.78 -8.11
C GLY A 559 -2.66 -37.69 -9.17
N ARG A 560 -2.68 -37.22 -10.43
CA ARG A 560 -3.06 -38.06 -11.58
C ARG A 560 -1.78 -38.51 -12.25
N GLY A 561 -1.70 -39.76 -12.72
CA GLY A 561 -0.51 -40.22 -13.43
C GLY A 561 -0.25 -41.69 -13.20
N ASP A 562 0.83 -42.24 -13.75
CA ASP A 562 1.37 -43.47 -13.17
C ASP A 562 2.58 -43.07 -12.33
N ASP A 563 2.37 -42.91 -11.03
CA ASP A 563 3.34 -42.29 -10.13
C ASP A 563 4.23 -43.32 -9.44
N VAL A 564 5.41 -42.90 -8.99
CA VAL A 564 6.30 -43.72 -8.16
C VAL A 564 6.48 -43.02 -6.82
N ILE A 565 6.01 -43.64 -5.75
CA ILE A 565 6.17 -43.14 -4.39
C ILE A 565 7.07 -44.11 -3.62
N ASP A 566 8.19 -43.61 -3.10
CA ASP A 566 9.16 -44.36 -2.31
C ASP A 566 9.45 -43.61 -1.00
N GLY A 567 8.81 -44.02 0.09
CA GLY A 567 8.96 -43.39 1.41
C GLY A 567 10.38 -43.51 1.99
N ARG A 568 11.14 -44.50 1.51
CA ARG A 568 12.48 -44.89 1.99
C ARG A 568 12.47 -45.37 3.44
N GLY A 569 12.73 -44.50 4.41
CA GLY A 569 12.87 -44.89 5.81
C GLY A 569 12.13 -43.92 6.71
N GLY A 570 11.48 -44.45 7.74
CA GLY A 570 10.55 -43.67 8.54
C GLY A 570 9.18 -44.32 8.53
N PHE A 571 8.16 -43.51 8.81
CA PHE A 571 6.77 -43.91 8.66
C PHE A 571 6.13 -43.05 7.57
N ASP A 572 5.77 -43.67 6.46
CA ASP A 572 5.37 -42.98 5.24
C ASP A 572 3.94 -43.31 4.83
N ILE A 573 3.17 -42.32 4.41
CA ILE A 573 1.74 -42.45 4.08
C ILE A 573 1.49 -42.10 2.62
N ALA A 574 0.93 -43.03 1.84
CA ALA A 574 0.34 -42.75 0.52
C ALA A 574 -1.14 -42.37 0.68
N ARG A 575 -1.56 -41.26 0.07
CA ARG A 575 -2.89 -40.67 0.26
C ARG A 575 -3.59 -40.46 -1.07
N TYR A 576 -4.87 -40.82 -1.13
CA TYR A 576 -5.70 -40.74 -2.35
C TYR A 576 -6.96 -39.89 -2.16
N PHE A 577 -6.90 -38.95 -1.21
CA PHE A 577 -8.00 -38.05 -0.91
C PHE A 577 -8.31 -37.13 -2.11
N ASN A 578 -9.48 -37.29 -2.70
CA ASN A 578 -9.90 -36.48 -3.85
C ASN A 578 -10.73 -35.30 -3.36
N GLY A 579 -10.07 -34.16 -3.14
CA GLY A 579 -10.72 -32.92 -2.71
C GLY A 579 -11.69 -32.37 -3.75
N GLY A 580 -12.97 -32.75 -3.66
CA GLY A 580 -14.09 -32.05 -4.29
C GLY A 580 -14.47 -32.46 -5.73
N GLU A 581 -13.90 -33.50 -6.31
CA GLU A 581 -14.36 -34.00 -7.62
C GLU A 581 -15.62 -34.86 -7.51
N VAL A 582 -16.60 -34.56 -8.36
CA VAL A 582 -17.94 -35.17 -8.37
C VAL A 582 -17.91 -36.57 -9.02
N ASP A 583 -18.17 -37.58 -8.20
CA ASP A 583 -19.06 -38.72 -8.47
C ASP A 583 -18.71 -39.65 -9.66
N SER A 584 -17.53 -40.29 -9.60
CA SER A 584 -17.34 -41.55 -10.33
C SER A 584 -17.88 -42.75 -9.54
N GLY A 585 -17.97 -42.63 -8.20
CA GLY A 585 -18.37 -43.70 -7.28
C GLY A 585 -17.35 -44.86 -7.21
N ILE A 586 -16.14 -44.66 -7.72
CA ILE A 586 -15.09 -45.68 -7.78
C ILE A 586 -13.98 -45.28 -6.81
N GLY A 587 -13.81 -46.05 -5.75
CA GLY A 587 -12.67 -45.93 -4.85
C GLY A 587 -11.37 -46.49 -5.42
N VAL A 588 -10.32 -46.41 -4.63
CA VAL A 588 -8.99 -46.90 -4.91
C VAL A 588 -8.82 -48.36 -4.46
N ASN A 589 -8.00 -49.08 -5.20
CA ASN A 589 -7.50 -50.40 -4.83
C ASN A 589 -6.01 -50.29 -4.60
N VAL A 590 -5.59 -50.39 -3.34
CA VAL A 590 -4.20 -50.31 -2.91
C VAL A 590 -3.77 -51.65 -2.36
N ASN A 591 -2.62 -52.14 -2.83
CA ASN A 591 -2.06 -53.40 -2.37
C ASN A 591 -0.56 -53.27 -2.12
N LEU A 592 -0.19 -53.16 -0.85
CA LEU A 592 1.19 -52.98 -0.39
C LEU A 592 2.06 -54.23 -0.63
N VAL A 593 1.48 -55.44 -0.69
CA VAL A 593 2.22 -56.66 -1.09
C VAL A 593 2.77 -56.54 -2.51
N THR A 594 1.94 -56.03 -3.42
CA THR A 594 2.34 -55.80 -4.82
C THR A 594 3.05 -54.47 -5.02
N GLY A 595 2.89 -53.53 -4.09
CA GLY A 595 3.35 -52.15 -4.20
C GLY A 595 2.61 -51.40 -5.30
N ILE A 596 1.32 -51.63 -5.48
CA ILE A 596 0.51 -51.02 -6.55
C ILE A 596 -0.74 -50.38 -5.97
N ALA A 597 -1.05 -49.17 -6.43
CA ALA A 597 -2.35 -48.54 -6.25
C ALA A 597 -2.98 -48.22 -7.60
N THR A 598 -4.30 -48.40 -7.68
CA THR A 598 -5.09 -48.05 -8.86
C THR A 598 -6.42 -47.45 -8.46
N GLY A 599 -7.01 -46.62 -9.30
CA GLY A 599 -8.30 -46.02 -9.00
C GLY A 599 -8.69 -44.93 -9.98
N TYR A 600 -9.81 -44.27 -9.71
CA TYR A 600 -10.25 -43.14 -10.52
C TYR A 600 -9.36 -41.92 -10.32
N ASN A 601 -8.83 -41.35 -11.40
CA ASN A 601 -7.90 -40.21 -11.37
C ASN A 601 -6.62 -40.41 -10.54
N VAL A 602 -6.31 -41.65 -10.18
CA VAL A 602 -5.00 -42.04 -9.62
C VAL A 602 -4.10 -42.43 -10.78
N GLY A 603 -4.52 -43.43 -11.54
CA GLY A 603 -3.71 -44.12 -12.57
C GLY A 603 -3.16 -45.44 -12.02
N THR A 604 -1.95 -45.85 -12.37
CA THR A 604 -1.30 -47.05 -11.81
C THR A 604 -0.02 -46.68 -11.08
N ASP A 605 -0.17 -46.39 -9.80
CA ASP A 605 0.94 -45.94 -8.96
C ASP A 605 1.72 -47.12 -8.40
N LYS A 606 3.01 -46.88 -8.21
CA LYS A 606 3.94 -47.82 -7.60
C LYS A 606 4.36 -47.31 -6.23
N LEU A 607 4.13 -48.12 -5.21
CA LEU A 607 4.42 -47.83 -3.81
C LEU A 607 5.62 -48.66 -3.33
N LEU A 608 6.60 -48.02 -2.72
CA LEU A 608 7.76 -48.64 -2.10
C LEU A 608 7.97 -48.05 -0.70
N ASN A 609 8.27 -48.89 0.29
CA ASN A 609 8.51 -48.45 1.67
C ASN A 609 7.42 -47.49 2.16
N ILE A 610 6.16 -47.93 2.05
CA ILE A 610 4.98 -47.20 2.49
C ILE A 610 4.30 -48.06 3.56
N GLU A 611 4.04 -47.45 4.71
CA GLU A 611 3.41 -48.09 5.86
C GLU A 611 1.97 -47.60 6.05
N GLY A 612 1.65 -46.39 5.60
CA GLY A 612 0.33 -45.78 5.69
C GLY A 612 -0.40 -45.72 4.35
N VAL A 613 -1.69 -46.03 4.34
CA VAL A 613 -2.56 -45.82 3.16
C VAL A 613 -3.85 -45.16 3.59
N PHE A 614 -4.10 -43.96 3.07
CA PHE A 614 -5.38 -43.27 3.24
C PHE A 614 -6.14 -43.29 1.91
N GLY A 615 -7.36 -43.79 1.97
CA GLY A 615 -8.24 -43.97 0.84
C GLY A 615 -8.81 -42.66 0.28
N SER A 616 -9.82 -42.82 -0.55
CA SER A 616 -10.54 -41.76 -1.24
C SER A 616 -11.84 -41.41 -0.49
N ASN A 617 -12.77 -40.74 -1.17
CA ASN A 617 -14.10 -40.44 -0.63
C ASN A 617 -15.15 -41.46 -1.10
N PHE A 618 -14.71 -42.63 -1.58
CA PHE A 618 -15.55 -43.68 -2.14
C PHE A 618 -15.06 -45.04 -1.65
N ASN A 619 -15.91 -46.05 -1.80
CA ASN A 619 -15.62 -47.44 -1.41
C ASN A 619 -14.27 -47.96 -1.93
N ASP A 620 -13.30 -48.05 -1.04
CA ASP A 620 -11.92 -48.43 -1.30
C ASP A 620 -11.66 -49.90 -0.94
N THR A 621 -10.57 -50.44 -1.49
CA THR A 621 -10.01 -51.74 -1.10
C THR A 621 -8.54 -51.56 -0.78
N LEU A 622 -8.20 -51.62 0.50
CA LEU A 622 -6.85 -51.42 1.01
C LEU A 622 -6.31 -52.75 1.52
N THR A 623 -5.14 -53.16 1.02
CA THR A 623 -4.48 -54.42 1.40
C THR A 623 -3.05 -54.17 1.87
N GLY A 624 -2.78 -54.52 3.11
CA GLY A 624 -1.47 -54.51 3.73
C GLY A 624 -0.56 -55.65 3.28
N GLY A 625 0.71 -55.63 3.67
CA GLY A 625 1.69 -56.58 3.12
C GLY A 625 3.05 -56.73 3.80
N ASN A 626 3.34 -55.99 4.86
CA ASN A 626 4.67 -55.95 5.46
C ASN A 626 4.85 -56.96 6.61
N THR A 627 5.50 -58.08 6.30
CA THR A 627 5.88 -59.11 7.28
C THR A 627 6.81 -58.63 8.41
N ALA A 628 7.46 -57.47 8.30
CA ALA A 628 8.39 -56.96 9.30
C ALA A 628 7.70 -56.28 10.50
N ASN A 629 6.38 -56.07 10.44
CA ASN A 629 5.65 -55.16 11.34
C ASN A 629 5.05 -55.80 12.62
N GLY A 630 5.22 -57.11 12.89
CA GLY A 630 4.38 -57.75 13.92
C GLY A 630 4.93 -58.96 14.65
N ALA A 631 5.98 -58.80 15.46
CA ALA A 631 6.33 -59.83 16.46
C ALA A 631 6.47 -59.31 17.90
N ASN A 632 6.37 -57.99 18.14
CA ASN A 632 6.64 -57.44 19.46
C ASN A 632 5.68 -56.30 19.79
N TYR A 633 4.72 -56.53 20.70
CA TYR A 633 3.81 -55.49 21.26
C TYR A 633 4.55 -54.32 21.94
N GLN A 634 5.85 -54.52 22.14
CA GLN A 634 6.74 -53.73 22.97
C GLN A 634 7.59 -52.72 22.19
N ALA A 635 7.72 -52.83 20.85
CA ALA A 635 8.60 -51.97 20.07
C ALA A 635 7.84 -51.23 18.94
N ASP A 636 7.68 -49.93 19.16
CA ASP A 636 7.60 -48.86 18.15
C ASP A 636 6.26 -48.61 17.42
N GLN A 637 5.73 -47.38 17.53
CA GLN A 637 4.60 -46.87 16.74
C GLN A 637 4.96 -46.66 15.27
N LEU A 638 6.25 -46.68 14.91
CA LEU A 638 6.78 -46.34 13.59
C LEU A 638 6.90 -47.54 12.63
N LYS A 639 6.52 -48.75 13.04
CA LYS A 639 6.62 -49.98 12.23
C LYS A 639 5.29 -50.71 12.09
N LYS A 640 4.20 -49.97 11.98
CA LYS A 640 2.83 -50.49 11.90
C LYS A 640 2.28 -50.12 10.55
N GLU A 641 1.49 -50.99 9.90
CA GLU A 641 0.71 -50.51 8.76
C GLU A 641 -0.52 -49.75 9.28
N VAL A 642 -0.84 -48.60 8.69
CA VAL A 642 -1.97 -47.77 9.10
C VAL A 642 -2.89 -47.52 7.91
N PHE A 643 -4.17 -47.80 8.10
CA PHE A 643 -5.18 -47.68 7.06
C PHE A 643 -6.30 -46.76 7.51
N GLN A 644 -6.62 -45.77 6.69
CA GLN A 644 -7.82 -44.94 6.83
C GLN A 644 -8.64 -45.09 5.56
N GLY A 645 -9.88 -45.57 5.69
CA GLY A 645 -10.79 -45.76 4.55
C GLY A 645 -11.18 -44.42 3.93
N GLY A 646 -11.79 -43.55 4.74
CA GLY A 646 -12.30 -42.26 4.25
C GLY A 646 -13.82 -42.26 4.31
N PHE A 647 -14.46 -41.66 3.31
CA PHE A 647 -15.90 -41.82 3.12
C PHE A 647 -16.18 -43.03 2.23
N GLY A 648 -17.32 -43.69 2.43
CA GLY A 648 -17.74 -44.84 1.63
C GLY A 648 -17.73 -46.13 2.44
N ASP A 649 -18.21 -47.23 1.84
CA ASP A 649 -18.12 -48.54 2.49
C ASP A 649 -16.79 -49.22 2.08
N ASP A 650 -15.79 -49.16 2.95
CA ASP A 650 -14.43 -49.58 2.63
C ASP A 650 -14.13 -51.02 3.03
N THR A 651 -13.18 -51.65 2.33
CA THR A 651 -12.64 -52.97 2.70
C THR A 651 -11.15 -52.83 3.00
N ILE A 652 -10.77 -53.09 4.25
CA ILE A 652 -9.38 -53.04 4.72
C ILE A 652 -8.96 -54.45 5.14
N ASP A 653 -7.88 -54.95 4.53
CA ASP A 653 -7.23 -56.21 4.90
C ASP A 653 -5.76 -55.93 5.25
N GLY A 654 -5.41 -55.93 6.54
CA GLY A 654 -4.03 -55.66 6.99
C GLY A 654 -3.03 -56.73 6.53
N GLY A 655 -3.51 -57.94 6.25
CA GLY A 655 -2.66 -59.01 5.77
C GLY A 655 -1.78 -59.62 6.88
N VAL A 656 -0.50 -59.29 6.91
CA VAL A 656 0.48 -59.92 7.81
C VAL A 656 1.24 -58.84 8.56
N GLY A 657 1.40 -59.02 9.87
CA GLY A 657 2.11 -58.05 10.70
C GLY A 657 1.19 -57.53 11.79
N PHE A 658 1.47 -56.30 12.24
CA PHE A 658 0.54 -55.54 13.06
C PHE A 658 -0.02 -54.41 12.20
N ASP A 659 -1.35 -54.41 12.07
CA ASP A 659 -2.06 -53.51 11.19
C ASP A 659 -3.12 -52.72 11.97
N ARG A 660 -3.21 -51.41 11.73
CA ARG A 660 -4.14 -50.50 12.42
C ARG A 660 -5.13 -49.89 11.44
N ALA A 661 -6.41 -49.97 11.76
CA ALA A 661 -7.45 -49.15 11.15
C ALA A 661 -7.62 -47.84 11.95
N ASP A 662 -7.67 -46.71 11.25
CA ASP A 662 -7.64 -45.35 11.81
C ASP A 662 -8.90 -44.56 11.42
N TYR A 663 -9.69 -44.16 12.42
CA TYR A 663 -10.96 -43.44 12.27
C TYR A 663 -10.92 -42.00 12.81
N THR A 664 -9.73 -41.40 12.87
CA THR A 664 -9.53 -40.05 13.43
C THR A 664 -10.28 -38.92 12.72
N ILE A 665 -10.71 -39.14 11.46
CA ILE A 665 -11.48 -38.16 10.67
C ILE A 665 -12.99 -38.24 10.92
N ALA A 666 -13.46 -39.21 11.71
CA ALA A 666 -14.88 -39.40 11.98
C ALA A 666 -15.49 -38.19 12.70
N VAL A 667 -16.72 -37.84 12.34
CA VAL A 667 -17.45 -36.67 12.90
C VAL A 667 -18.46 -37.06 13.99
N SER A 668 -18.44 -38.32 14.39
CA SER A 668 -19.22 -38.89 15.48
C SER A 668 -18.58 -40.20 15.94
N GLY A 669 -18.95 -40.67 17.14
CA GLY A 669 -18.40 -41.90 17.73
C GLY A 669 -18.63 -43.13 16.85
N ILE A 670 -17.58 -43.93 16.70
CA ILE A 670 -17.56 -45.14 15.89
C ILE A 670 -18.03 -46.36 16.68
N VAL A 671 -18.50 -47.38 15.95
CA VAL A 671 -18.82 -48.69 16.54
C VAL A 671 -18.04 -49.77 15.81
N ALA A 672 -16.92 -50.18 16.38
CA ALA A 672 -16.10 -51.26 15.85
C ALA A 672 -16.41 -52.59 16.56
N THR A 673 -16.55 -53.66 15.79
CA THR A 673 -16.65 -55.01 16.36
C THR A 673 -15.87 -56.02 15.55
N LEU A 674 -14.79 -56.51 16.15
CA LEU A 674 -13.97 -57.60 15.64
C LEU A 674 -14.55 -58.97 16.07
N LYS A 675 -14.25 -59.99 15.29
CA LYS A 675 -14.61 -61.40 15.53
C LYS A 675 -13.64 -62.33 14.82
N MET A 676 -13.34 -63.47 15.43
CA MET A 676 -12.65 -64.56 14.73
C MET A 676 -13.66 -65.33 13.88
N ASP A 677 -13.37 -65.50 12.60
CA ASP A 677 -14.20 -66.31 11.71
C ASP A 677 -13.90 -67.82 11.86
N ALA A 678 -14.64 -68.67 11.12
CA ALA A 678 -14.47 -70.11 11.18
C ALA A 678 -13.13 -70.61 10.59
N ALA A 679 -12.45 -69.78 9.79
CA ALA A 679 -11.13 -70.05 9.25
C ALA A 679 -10.00 -69.62 10.21
N GLY A 680 -10.36 -68.91 11.29
CA GLY A 680 -9.43 -68.39 12.28
C GLY A 680 -8.85 -67.02 11.93
N THR A 681 -9.42 -66.34 10.94
CA THR A 681 -9.07 -64.97 10.57
C THR A 681 -9.89 -63.99 11.40
N VAL A 682 -9.25 -62.95 11.91
CA VAL A 682 -9.97 -61.85 12.56
C VAL A 682 -10.60 -60.97 11.49
N THR A 683 -11.90 -60.72 11.64
CA THR A 683 -12.71 -59.91 10.74
C THR A 683 -13.49 -58.89 11.56
N GLY A 684 -13.79 -57.74 10.98
CA GLY A 684 -14.50 -56.67 11.66
C GLY A 684 -15.58 -56.04 10.80
N VAL A 685 -16.53 -55.41 11.48
CA VAL A 685 -17.45 -54.45 10.87
C VAL A 685 -17.40 -53.19 11.72
N VAL A 686 -17.23 -52.04 11.08
CA VAL A 686 -17.18 -50.74 11.75
C VAL A 686 -18.27 -49.84 11.19
N SER A 687 -19.06 -49.22 12.06
CA SER A 687 -19.82 -48.01 11.70
C SER A 687 -18.86 -46.85 11.88
N ASP A 688 -18.45 -46.23 10.79
CA ASP A 688 -17.26 -45.34 10.68
C ASP A 688 -17.42 -43.93 11.27
N GLY A 689 -18.61 -43.58 11.76
CA GLY A 689 -18.90 -42.24 12.27
C GLY A 689 -19.05 -41.15 11.20
N LEU A 690 -18.92 -41.49 9.91
CA LEU A 690 -19.17 -40.64 8.74
C LEU A 690 -20.47 -41.02 8.01
N GLY A 691 -21.10 -42.14 8.40
CA GLY A 691 -22.40 -42.60 7.93
C GLY A 691 -22.36 -43.87 7.08
N TRP A 692 -21.20 -44.53 7.00
CA TRP A 692 -20.95 -45.72 6.17
C TRP A 692 -20.45 -46.89 7.02
N ILE A 693 -20.22 -48.03 6.37
CA ILE A 693 -19.82 -49.27 7.04
C ILE A 693 -18.56 -49.85 6.40
N ASP A 694 -17.54 -50.02 7.22
CA ASP A 694 -16.28 -50.63 6.80
C ASP A 694 -16.19 -52.10 7.20
N ILE A 695 -15.48 -52.86 6.37
CA ILE A 695 -15.19 -54.28 6.58
C ILE A 695 -13.70 -54.44 6.81
N LEU A 696 -13.35 -54.93 8.00
CA LEU A 696 -11.95 -55.18 8.39
C LEU A 696 -11.59 -56.65 8.29
N ARG A 697 -10.34 -56.94 7.96
CA ARG A 697 -9.71 -58.27 8.00
C ARG A 697 -8.26 -58.14 8.46
N ASN A 698 -7.79 -59.08 9.28
CA ASN A 698 -6.40 -59.09 9.77
C ASN A 698 -5.99 -57.70 10.29
N ILE A 699 -6.82 -57.14 11.18
CA ILE A 699 -6.56 -55.87 11.85
C ILE A 699 -6.40 -56.17 13.33
N GLU A 700 -5.25 -55.80 13.87
CA GLU A 700 -4.91 -55.93 15.28
C GLU A 700 -5.16 -54.62 16.04
N GLY A 701 -5.09 -53.47 15.36
CA GLY A 701 -5.23 -52.14 15.95
C GLY A 701 -6.48 -51.41 15.47
N ILE A 702 -7.21 -50.77 16.38
CA ILE A 702 -8.24 -49.80 16.04
C ILE A 702 -7.95 -48.50 16.78
N ARG A 703 -7.88 -47.40 16.02
CA ARG A 703 -7.89 -46.05 16.55
C ARG A 703 -9.25 -45.40 16.28
N GLY A 704 -9.88 -44.95 17.35
CA GLY A 704 -11.17 -44.28 17.39
C GLY A 704 -11.17 -42.84 16.87
N SER A 705 -12.28 -42.17 17.13
CA SER A 705 -12.57 -40.77 16.84
C SER A 705 -12.33 -39.90 18.09
N ASP A 706 -12.57 -38.59 18.01
CA ASP A 706 -12.54 -37.72 19.20
C ASP A 706 -13.92 -37.67 19.92
N PHE A 707 -14.76 -38.68 19.71
CA PHE A 707 -16.12 -38.80 20.25
C PHE A 707 -16.33 -40.16 20.90
N ASP A 708 -17.33 -40.27 21.78
CA ASP A 708 -17.68 -41.52 22.49
C ASP A 708 -17.78 -42.75 21.58
N ASP A 709 -16.73 -43.57 21.57
CA ASP A 709 -16.57 -44.74 20.73
C ASP A 709 -16.97 -46.03 21.44
N LEU A 710 -17.27 -47.05 20.63
CA LEU A 710 -17.51 -48.41 21.09
C LEU A 710 -16.61 -49.39 20.34
N LEU A 711 -15.49 -49.75 20.97
CA LEU A 711 -14.45 -50.59 20.40
C LEU A 711 -14.55 -51.99 21.01
N ARG A 712 -14.85 -53.00 20.18
CA ARG A 712 -14.92 -54.39 20.64
C ARG A 712 -13.94 -55.30 19.92
N GLY A 713 -13.08 -55.96 20.69
CA GLY A 713 -12.13 -56.94 20.22
C GLY A 713 -12.74 -58.26 19.77
N SER A 714 -11.88 -59.18 19.36
CA SER A 714 -12.24 -60.51 18.92
C SER A 714 -12.28 -61.49 20.09
N ASN A 715 -12.40 -62.78 19.80
CA ASN A 715 -12.36 -63.84 20.81
C ASN A 715 -11.13 -64.75 20.60
N ARG A 716 -10.10 -64.21 19.96
CA ARG A 716 -8.89 -64.96 19.58
C ARG A 716 -7.92 -65.04 20.76
N ASP A 717 -8.05 -66.11 21.53
CA ASP A 717 -7.22 -66.41 22.71
C ASP A 717 -5.88 -67.10 22.37
N SER A 718 -5.16 -66.61 21.34
CA SER A 718 -3.98 -67.31 20.77
C SER A 718 -2.62 -66.86 21.33
N TYR A 719 -2.59 -65.86 22.22
CA TYR A 719 -1.36 -65.16 22.64
C TYR A 719 -0.18 -66.09 22.95
N ALA A 720 -0.43 -67.22 23.63
CA ALA A 720 0.60 -68.17 24.03
C ALA A 720 1.32 -68.90 22.87
N SER A 721 0.78 -68.86 21.64
CA SER A 721 1.26 -69.67 20.50
C SER A 721 1.80 -68.87 19.32
N ASP A 722 1.32 -67.65 19.12
CA ASP A 722 1.68 -66.78 18.00
C ASP A 722 1.92 -65.32 18.41
N GLY A 723 1.73 -64.98 19.69
CA GLY A 723 1.94 -63.61 20.18
C GLY A 723 0.90 -62.62 19.66
N TYR A 724 -0.28 -63.08 19.22
CA TYR A 724 -1.35 -62.19 18.77
C TYR A 724 -1.94 -61.37 19.92
N PHE A 725 -2.16 -60.08 19.66
CA PHE A 725 -2.72 -59.11 20.59
C PHE A 725 -3.56 -58.08 19.82
N GLU A 726 -4.49 -57.43 20.51
CA GLU A 726 -5.33 -56.38 19.94
C GLU A 726 -5.05 -55.05 20.65
N PHE A 727 -5.03 -53.94 19.91
CA PHE A 727 -4.75 -52.60 20.42
C PHE A 727 -5.91 -51.67 20.13
N PHE A 728 -6.39 -50.98 21.17
CA PHE A 728 -7.48 -50.02 21.07
C PHE A 728 -7.04 -48.67 21.59
N GLU A 729 -7.11 -47.64 20.75
CA GLU A 729 -6.88 -46.25 21.09
C GLU A 729 -8.22 -45.52 20.97
N GLY A 730 -8.84 -45.15 22.09
CA GLY A 730 -10.13 -44.45 22.12
C GLY A 730 -10.02 -42.99 21.66
N ARG A 731 -8.96 -42.30 22.12
CA ARG A 731 -8.70 -40.85 22.00
C ARG A 731 -9.60 -40.06 22.96
N ALA A 732 -10.20 -38.96 22.52
CA ALA A 732 -11.05 -38.13 23.37
C ALA A 732 -12.49 -38.65 23.33
N GLY A 733 -13.26 -38.39 24.39
CA GLY A 733 -14.63 -38.92 24.52
C GLY A 733 -14.75 -39.85 25.72
N ASP A 734 -15.97 -40.26 26.06
CA ASP A 734 -16.21 -41.30 27.07
C ASP A 734 -16.32 -42.67 26.35
N ASP A 735 -15.20 -43.35 26.13
CA ASP A 735 -15.16 -44.53 25.27
C ASP A 735 -15.50 -45.83 26.01
N VAL A 736 -15.97 -46.82 25.26
CA VAL A 736 -16.15 -48.19 25.76
C VAL A 736 -15.25 -49.14 24.98
N ILE A 737 -14.20 -49.63 25.64
CA ILE A 737 -13.25 -50.59 25.08
C ILE A 737 -13.47 -51.96 25.72
N ASP A 738 -13.90 -52.94 24.91
CA ASP A 738 -14.12 -54.33 25.32
C ASP A 738 -13.24 -55.29 24.51
N GLY A 739 -12.09 -55.69 25.06
CA GLY A 739 -11.16 -56.62 24.40
C GLY A 739 -11.74 -58.03 24.18
N ARG A 740 -12.73 -58.39 25.00
CA ARG A 740 -13.39 -59.70 25.10
C ARG A 740 -12.45 -60.84 25.47
N GLY A 741 -11.66 -61.38 24.54
CA GLY A 741 -10.88 -62.57 24.82
C GLY A 741 -9.65 -62.66 23.95
N GLY A 742 -8.50 -62.87 24.58
CA GLY A 742 -7.21 -62.66 23.96
C GLY A 742 -6.27 -61.98 24.93
N MET A 743 -5.20 -61.41 24.39
CA MET A 743 -4.44 -60.38 25.08
C MET A 743 -4.76 -59.04 24.41
N ASP A 744 -5.44 -58.18 25.16
CA ASP A 744 -5.96 -56.93 24.62
C ASP A 744 -5.33 -55.73 25.35
N PHE A 745 -4.97 -54.70 24.60
CA PHE A 745 -4.34 -53.47 25.09
C PHE A 745 -5.25 -52.26 24.89
N ALA A 746 -5.40 -51.46 25.94
CA ALA A 746 -5.78 -50.06 25.78
C ALA A 746 -4.51 -49.21 25.62
N ASP A 747 -4.49 -48.36 24.60
CA ASP A 747 -3.35 -47.57 24.15
C ASP A 747 -3.58 -46.09 24.41
N TYR A 748 -2.83 -45.51 25.34
CA TYR A 748 -2.89 -44.09 25.69
C TYR A 748 -1.60 -43.36 25.35
N LEU A 749 -0.72 -43.92 24.53
CA LEU A 749 0.60 -43.33 24.29
C LEU A 749 0.55 -41.93 23.66
N SER A 750 -0.51 -41.63 22.89
CA SER A 750 -0.73 -40.38 22.15
C SER A 750 -1.54 -39.31 22.91
N THR A 751 -1.96 -39.58 24.14
CA THR A 751 -2.79 -38.66 24.93
C THR A 751 -2.01 -37.40 25.34
N PRO A 752 -2.66 -36.22 25.49
CA PRO A 752 -1.98 -34.97 25.84
C PRO A 752 -1.66 -34.81 27.34
N GLY A 753 -1.99 -35.77 28.20
CA GLY A 753 -1.78 -35.69 29.65
C GLY A 753 -1.53 -37.02 30.35
N SER A 754 -1.22 -36.99 31.65
CA SER A 754 -1.08 -38.22 32.45
C SER A 754 -2.39 -38.98 32.57
N ILE A 755 -2.33 -40.31 32.60
CA ILE A 755 -3.51 -41.17 32.75
C ILE A 755 -3.64 -41.75 34.16
N ASN A 756 -4.87 -42.13 34.51
CA ASN A 756 -5.17 -42.88 35.72
C ASN A 756 -6.06 -44.08 35.37
N VAL A 757 -5.45 -45.25 35.28
CA VAL A 757 -6.09 -46.49 34.86
C VAL A 757 -6.29 -47.44 36.04
N ASN A 758 -7.47 -48.05 36.10
CA ASN A 758 -7.77 -49.12 37.02
C ASN A 758 -8.55 -50.24 36.31
N LEU A 759 -7.83 -51.29 35.91
CA LEU A 759 -8.41 -52.47 35.25
C LEU A 759 -9.37 -53.23 36.16
N ALA A 760 -9.10 -53.29 37.48
CA ALA A 760 -10.01 -53.93 38.43
C ALA A 760 -11.35 -53.20 38.57
N ALA A 761 -11.35 -51.87 38.40
CA ALA A 761 -12.54 -51.04 38.36
C ALA A 761 -13.19 -50.98 36.96
N GLY A 762 -12.42 -51.31 35.92
CA GLY A 762 -12.82 -51.22 34.52
C GLY A 762 -12.93 -49.77 34.03
N SER A 763 -12.02 -48.89 34.48
CA SER A 763 -12.08 -47.46 34.17
C SER A 763 -10.71 -46.87 33.89
N ALA A 764 -10.65 -45.87 33.02
CA ALA A 764 -9.49 -45.01 32.82
C ALA A 764 -9.90 -43.53 32.76
N ASP A 765 -9.16 -42.66 33.45
CA ASP A 765 -9.07 -41.24 33.11
C ASP A 765 -7.96 -41.14 32.05
N ASP A 766 -8.36 -40.81 30.83
CA ASP A 766 -7.63 -41.05 29.58
C ASP A 766 -6.63 -39.93 29.23
N GLY A 767 -6.57 -38.87 30.05
CA GLY A 767 -5.71 -37.71 29.83
C GLY A 767 -6.31 -36.62 28.93
N HIS A 768 -7.52 -36.80 28.38
CA HIS A 768 -8.28 -35.77 27.66
C HIS A 768 -9.30 -35.04 28.54
N GLY A 769 -9.48 -35.50 29.78
CA GLY A 769 -10.42 -34.94 30.76
C GLY A 769 -11.79 -35.63 30.76
N THR A 770 -11.90 -36.76 30.07
CA THR A 770 -13.05 -37.67 30.01
C THR A 770 -12.70 -39.00 30.70
N SER A 771 -13.58 -40.00 30.66
CA SER A 771 -13.27 -41.30 31.26
C SER A 771 -13.79 -42.48 30.43
N ASP A 772 -12.89 -43.42 30.20
CA ASP A 772 -13.18 -44.63 29.44
C ASP A 772 -13.64 -45.77 30.34
N THR A 773 -14.47 -46.64 29.78
CA THR A 773 -14.85 -47.93 30.34
C THR A 773 -14.03 -49.03 29.70
N LEU A 774 -13.21 -49.71 30.51
CA LEU A 774 -12.34 -50.81 30.08
C LEU A 774 -12.90 -52.15 30.54
N LEU A 775 -13.13 -53.05 29.59
CA LEU A 775 -13.67 -54.38 29.82
C LEU A 775 -12.74 -55.42 29.17
N ASN A 776 -12.39 -56.45 29.93
CA ASN A 776 -11.56 -57.55 29.42
C ASN A 776 -10.27 -57.04 28.73
N ILE A 777 -9.56 -56.15 29.42
CA ILE A 777 -8.27 -55.61 28.98
C ILE A 777 -7.20 -56.17 29.92
N GLU A 778 -6.15 -56.74 29.35
CA GLU A 778 -5.02 -57.31 30.10
C GLU A 778 -3.78 -56.42 30.03
N GLY A 779 -3.68 -55.55 29.01
CA GLY A 779 -2.53 -54.70 28.77
C GLY A 779 -2.87 -53.21 28.79
N ILE A 780 -1.97 -52.40 29.35
CA ILE A 780 -2.05 -50.93 29.27
C ILE A 780 -0.74 -50.40 28.69
N ARG A 781 -0.86 -49.55 27.67
CA ARG A 781 0.22 -48.68 27.23
C ARG A 781 -0.02 -47.26 27.75
N GLY A 782 0.84 -46.82 28.66
CA GLY A 782 0.84 -45.49 29.28
C GLY A 782 1.21 -44.36 28.31
N SER A 783 1.08 -43.14 28.81
CA SER A 783 1.38 -41.88 28.15
C SER A 783 2.87 -41.54 28.22
N ALA A 784 3.25 -40.34 27.75
CA ALA A 784 4.60 -39.81 27.95
C ALA A 784 4.75 -39.02 29.27
N PHE A 785 3.74 -39.08 30.14
CA PHE A 785 3.65 -38.34 31.41
C PHE A 785 3.59 -39.29 32.60
N SER A 786 3.73 -38.74 33.81
CA SER A 786 3.66 -39.54 35.05
C SER A 786 2.28 -40.16 35.28
N ASP A 787 2.17 -41.46 35.03
CA ASP A 787 0.92 -42.21 35.03
C ASP A 787 0.66 -42.95 36.34
N MET A 788 -0.61 -43.27 36.57
CA MET A 788 -1.02 -44.22 37.62
C MET A 788 -1.78 -45.38 36.99
N ILE A 789 -1.16 -46.56 36.96
CA ILE A 789 -1.71 -47.74 36.29
C ILE A 789 -1.90 -48.87 37.30
N VAL A 790 -3.14 -49.30 37.48
CA VAL A 790 -3.53 -50.40 38.37
C VAL A 790 -4.13 -51.54 37.55
N GLY A 791 -3.50 -52.71 37.62
CA GLY A 791 -3.97 -53.96 37.05
C GLY A 791 -5.17 -54.56 37.78
N ASP A 792 -5.52 -55.79 37.42
CA ASP A 792 -6.62 -56.55 38.00
C ASP A 792 -6.13 -57.84 38.69
N ALA A 793 -6.95 -58.89 38.69
CA ALA A 793 -6.59 -60.17 39.28
C ALA A 793 -6.11 -61.20 38.22
N LYS A 794 -5.97 -60.78 36.96
CA LYS A 794 -5.43 -61.59 35.87
C LYS A 794 -3.94 -61.27 35.70
N ALA A 795 -3.30 -61.90 34.71
CA ALA A 795 -1.94 -61.54 34.35
C ALA A 795 -1.97 -60.27 33.51
N ASN A 796 -1.47 -59.16 34.06
CA ASN A 796 -1.46 -57.87 33.38
C ASN A 796 -0.10 -57.56 32.76
N THR A 797 -0.10 -56.76 31.70
CA THR A 797 1.12 -56.23 31.07
C THR A 797 1.06 -54.71 31.07
N LEU A 798 1.91 -54.07 31.87
CA LEU A 798 1.85 -52.64 32.13
C LEU A 798 3.11 -51.97 31.58
N LEU A 799 2.93 -51.01 30.66
CA LEU A 799 3.97 -50.16 30.11
C LEU A 799 3.70 -48.73 30.62
N GLY A 800 4.59 -48.17 31.43
CA GLY A 800 4.49 -46.77 31.88
C GLY A 800 4.86 -45.76 30.79
N HIS A 801 5.92 -46.08 30.03
CA HIS A 801 6.59 -45.20 29.07
C HIS A 801 7.28 -44.02 29.74
N GLY A 802 7.24 -42.82 29.14
CA GLY A 802 7.96 -41.67 29.68
C GLY A 802 7.21 -41.12 30.88
N GLY A 803 7.93 -40.60 31.88
CA GLY A 803 7.29 -40.07 33.08
C GLY A 803 7.93 -40.62 34.33
N ALA A 804 7.16 -40.64 35.41
CA ALA A 804 7.57 -41.20 36.69
C ALA A 804 6.35 -41.93 37.21
N ASP A 805 6.24 -43.19 36.80
CA ASP A 805 4.97 -43.89 36.78
C ASP A 805 4.75 -44.69 38.06
N THR A 806 3.49 -44.82 38.47
CA THR A 806 3.08 -45.67 39.58
C THR A 806 2.34 -46.88 39.03
N LEU A 807 3.03 -48.03 39.01
CA LEU A 807 2.54 -49.27 38.43
C LEU A 807 2.16 -50.25 39.55
N THR A 808 0.95 -50.79 39.50
CA THR A 808 0.45 -51.79 40.45
C THR A 808 -0.08 -52.98 39.65
N GLY A 809 0.55 -54.14 39.76
CA GLY A 809 0.16 -55.34 39.01
C GLY A 809 -1.17 -55.91 39.50
N GLY A 810 -1.35 -55.96 40.82
CA GLY A 810 -2.50 -56.58 41.46
C GLY A 810 -2.19 -57.99 41.93
N ALA A 811 -3.01 -58.94 41.51
CA ALA A 811 -2.78 -60.35 41.79
C ALA A 811 -2.67 -61.09 40.47
N GLY A 812 -1.65 -61.90 40.29
CA GLY A 812 -1.42 -62.51 38.98
C GLY A 812 0.05 -62.69 38.72
N SER A 813 0.38 -63.11 37.51
CA SER A 813 1.77 -63.08 37.05
C SER A 813 1.91 -61.87 36.13
N ASP A 814 2.29 -60.74 36.70
CA ASP A 814 2.25 -59.45 36.00
C ASP A 814 3.59 -59.11 35.35
N LYS A 815 3.55 -58.35 34.25
CA LYS A 815 4.74 -57.85 33.56
C LYS A 815 4.79 -56.34 33.62
N PHE A 816 5.90 -55.82 34.12
CA PHE A 816 6.24 -54.39 34.10
C PHE A 816 7.30 -54.19 33.04
N VAL A 817 6.94 -53.54 31.94
CA VAL A 817 7.73 -53.54 30.71
C VAL A 817 8.28 -52.16 30.43
N PHE A 818 9.58 -52.10 30.15
CA PHE A 818 10.30 -50.89 29.77
C PHE A 818 10.88 -51.06 28.38
N THR A 819 10.56 -50.13 27.49
CA THR A 819 10.79 -50.24 26.05
C THR A 819 12.02 -49.46 25.59
N GLY A 820 12.44 -48.45 26.36
CA GLY A 820 13.62 -47.65 26.07
C GLY A 820 14.17 -46.91 27.29
N LEU A 821 15.33 -46.27 27.12
CA LEU A 821 15.95 -45.47 28.19
C LEU A 821 15.16 -44.20 28.52
N ASN A 822 14.33 -43.72 27.60
CA ASN A 822 13.41 -42.60 27.79
C ASN A 822 12.25 -42.93 28.73
N ASP A 823 12.00 -44.21 29.01
CA ASP A 823 10.97 -44.66 29.94
C ASP A 823 11.45 -44.64 31.41
N LEU A 824 12.68 -44.19 31.65
CA LEU A 824 13.35 -44.34 32.94
C LEU A 824 13.90 -43.01 33.44
N GLY A 825 13.77 -42.77 34.74
CA GLY A 825 14.36 -41.62 35.42
C GLY A 825 15.27 -41.99 36.59
N LEU A 826 16.01 -41.00 37.08
CA LEU A 826 16.96 -41.15 38.18
C LEU A 826 16.47 -40.43 39.45
N GLY A 827 16.33 -41.18 40.54
CA GLY A 827 16.03 -40.65 41.85
C GLY A 827 14.54 -40.41 42.12
N ALA A 828 14.25 -40.02 43.37
CA ALA A 828 12.89 -39.89 43.87
C ALA A 828 12.08 -38.82 43.11
N GLY A 829 10.90 -39.20 42.63
CA GLY A 829 10.00 -38.36 41.83
C GLY A 829 10.35 -38.30 40.35
N GLN A 830 11.35 -39.06 39.90
CA GLN A 830 11.69 -39.26 38.49
C GLN A 830 11.73 -40.73 38.11
N HIS A 831 12.06 -41.64 39.03
CA HIS A 831 11.97 -43.08 38.76
C HIS A 831 10.51 -43.57 38.75
N ASP A 832 10.33 -44.71 38.10
CA ASP A 832 9.11 -45.48 38.21
C ASP A 832 9.03 -46.24 39.53
N VAL A 833 7.80 -46.42 39.99
CA VAL A 833 7.46 -47.08 41.24
C VAL A 833 6.52 -48.25 40.96
N ILE A 834 7.03 -49.45 41.10
CA ILE A 834 6.22 -50.67 41.13
C ILE A 834 5.79 -50.93 42.59
N THR A 835 4.49 -50.92 42.85
CA THR A 835 3.96 -50.83 44.22
C THR A 835 3.78 -52.18 44.92
N ASP A 836 3.65 -53.27 44.17
CA ASP A 836 3.24 -54.57 44.70
C ASP A 836 3.92 -55.79 44.06
N PHE A 837 5.12 -55.60 43.49
CA PHE A 837 5.89 -56.68 42.84
C PHE A 837 6.12 -57.89 43.77
N LYS A 838 5.75 -59.08 43.29
CA LYS A 838 5.85 -60.36 44.00
C LYS A 838 6.35 -61.48 43.08
N SER A 839 7.61 -61.84 43.25
CA SER A 839 8.22 -63.02 42.63
C SER A 839 7.43 -64.32 42.82
N ALA A 840 6.69 -64.45 43.93
CA ALA A 840 5.90 -65.64 44.26
C ALA A 840 4.61 -65.77 43.44
N GLU A 841 4.04 -64.66 42.97
CA GLU A 841 2.85 -64.65 42.11
C GLU A 841 3.23 -64.76 40.62
N GLY A 842 4.52 -64.53 40.31
CA GLY A 842 5.12 -64.80 39.01
C GLY A 842 5.61 -63.56 38.28
N ASP A 843 5.54 -62.41 38.93
CA ASP A 843 5.83 -61.10 38.33
C ASP A 843 7.19 -61.02 37.64
N LYS A 844 7.24 -60.18 36.62
CA LYS A 844 8.40 -59.98 35.76
C LYS A 844 8.66 -58.50 35.58
N LEU A 845 9.92 -58.12 35.78
CA LEU A 845 10.49 -56.87 35.32
C LEU A 845 11.11 -57.13 33.94
N ASP A 846 10.51 -56.59 32.88
CA ASP A 846 10.97 -56.77 31.52
C ASP A 846 11.81 -55.59 31.07
N LEU A 847 13.12 -55.83 30.89
CA LEU A 847 14.11 -54.88 30.42
C LEU A 847 14.71 -55.31 29.07
N SER A 848 14.09 -56.30 28.40
CA SER A 848 14.68 -56.97 27.23
C SER A 848 14.74 -56.09 25.98
N LEU A 849 14.03 -54.97 25.97
CA LEU A 849 14.07 -54.02 24.87
C LEU A 849 15.03 -52.86 25.05
N ILE A 850 15.51 -52.66 26.28
CA ILE A 850 16.43 -51.56 26.53
C ILE A 850 17.78 -51.96 26.00
N ASP A 851 18.31 -51.19 25.05
CA ASP A 851 19.70 -51.31 24.67
C ASP A 851 20.61 -50.78 25.79
N ALA A 852 21.19 -51.71 26.54
CA ALA A 852 22.08 -51.42 27.64
C ALA A 852 23.40 -50.76 27.18
N ASN A 853 23.73 -50.79 25.88
CA ASN A 853 24.94 -50.17 25.35
C ASN A 853 24.79 -49.72 23.88
N ALA A 854 24.23 -48.53 23.71
CA ALA A 854 24.07 -47.86 22.41
C ALA A 854 25.38 -47.60 21.63
N ALA A 855 26.56 -47.80 22.24
CA ALA A 855 27.83 -47.69 21.53
C ALA A 855 28.20 -48.95 20.73
N LEU A 856 27.49 -50.06 20.94
CA LEU A 856 27.66 -51.30 20.19
C LEU A 856 26.55 -51.46 19.15
N ALA A 857 26.81 -52.24 18.11
CA ALA A 857 25.79 -52.57 17.12
C ALA A 857 24.88 -53.68 17.67
N ALA A 858 23.58 -53.54 17.40
CA ALA A 858 22.48 -54.37 17.93
C ALA A 858 22.25 -54.21 19.44
N ASP A 859 20.99 -54.39 19.84
CA ASP A 859 20.54 -54.19 21.22
C ASP A 859 21.26 -55.13 22.18
N GLN A 860 21.84 -54.57 23.24
CA GLN A 860 22.56 -55.31 24.26
C GLN A 860 21.73 -55.47 25.53
N ALA A 861 21.68 -56.69 26.07
CA ALA A 861 21.07 -56.96 27.37
C ALA A 861 21.92 -56.45 28.54
N PHE A 862 21.28 -56.05 29.65
CA PHE A 862 21.99 -55.68 30.87
C PHE A 862 22.73 -56.85 31.54
N SER A 863 23.97 -56.61 31.97
CA SER A 863 24.74 -57.54 32.79
C SER A 863 24.55 -57.28 34.28
N TRP A 864 23.99 -58.24 35.02
CA TRP A 864 23.74 -58.12 36.45
C TRP A 864 25.02 -58.24 37.30
N VAL A 865 25.27 -57.26 38.17
CA VAL A 865 26.45 -57.18 39.06
C VAL A 865 26.07 -56.82 40.49
N THR A 866 26.98 -57.07 41.44
CA THR A 866 26.80 -56.65 42.85
C THR A 866 27.22 -55.20 43.11
N GLY A 867 27.99 -54.61 42.20
CA GLY A 867 28.45 -53.24 42.23
C GLY A 867 29.01 -52.87 40.86
N PHE A 868 28.77 -51.64 40.42
CA PHE A 868 29.19 -51.20 39.11
C PHE A 868 30.70 -51.23 38.96
N THR A 869 31.12 -51.43 37.71
CA THR A 869 32.51 -51.41 37.26
C THR A 869 32.58 -50.47 36.06
N THR A 870 33.78 -50.26 35.51
CA THR A 870 33.95 -49.46 34.29
C THR A 870 33.49 -50.17 33.01
N THR A 871 32.49 -51.05 33.10
CA THR A 871 31.93 -51.81 31.98
C THR A 871 30.51 -51.30 31.75
N THR A 872 30.20 -50.98 30.51
CA THR A 872 28.89 -50.47 30.09
C THR A 872 27.82 -51.54 30.09
N GLY A 873 26.57 -51.13 30.32
CA GLY A 873 25.39 -51.98 30.27
C GLY A 873 25.31 -52.91 31.48
N GLN A 874 25.41 -52.35 32.68
CA GLN A 874 25.34 -53.09 33.94
C GLN A 874 24.06 -52.76 34.70
N ALA A 875 23.46 -53.78 35.33
CA ALA A 875 22.34 -53.63 36.25
C ALA A 875 22.71 -54.15 37.64
N ARG A 876 22.17 -53.54 38.70
CA ARG A 876 22.29 -54.08 40.07
C ARG A 876 21.04 -53.81 40.88
N PHE A 877 20.75 -54.71 41.81
CA PHE A 877 19.67 -54.55 42.78
C PHE A 877 20.24 -54.18 44.16
N ALA A 878 19.63 -53.23 44.86
CA ALA A 878 19.95 -52.94 46.26
C ALA A 878 18.69 -52.64 47.09
N ALA A 879 18.63 -53.19 48.31
CA ALA A 879 17.59 -52.81 49.27
C ALA A 879 17.89 -51.44 49.89
N ASP A 880 16.87 -50.59 50.03
CA ASP A 880 17.01 -49.21 50.54
C ASP A 880 17.10 -49.13 52.08
N GLY A 881 16.97 -50.27 52.77
CA GLY A 881 16.95 -50.35 54.24
C GLY A 881 15.64 -49.90 54.90
N LYS A 882 14.63 -49.51 54.12
CA LYS A 882 13.27 -49.13 54.56
C LYS A 882 12.21 -50.14 54.15
N GLY A 883 12.61 -51.23 53.49
CA GLY A 883 11.73 -52.31 53.07
C GLY A 883 11.46 -52.34 51.56
N ASN A 884 12.12 -51.48 50.79
CA ASN A 884 12.01 -51.45 49.33
C ASN A 884 13.34 -51.88 48.67
N GLY A 885 13.25 -52.15 47.39
CA GLY A 885 14.35 -52.53 46.53
C GLY A 885 14.47 -51.54 45.38
N ILE A 886 15.68 -51.21 44.99
CA ILE A 886 15.94 -50.34 43.85
C ILE A 886 16.77 -51.13 42.84
N VAL A 887 16.29 -51.19 41.61
CA VAL A 887 17.07 -51.63 40.46
C VAL A 887 17.77 -50.40 39.91
N TYR A 888 19.11 -50.46 39.87
CA TYR A 888 19.96 -49.43 39.30
C TYR A 888 20.50 -49.93 37.96
N LEU A 889 20.44 -49.07 36.95
CA LEU A 889 20.93 -49.36 35.60
C LEU A 889 22.04 -48.36 35.23
N ASN A 890 23.14 -48.87 34.70
CA ASN A 890 24.26 -48.11 34.18
C ASN A 890 24.48 -48.46 32.71
N THR A 891 24.56 -47.43 31.89
CA THR A 891 24.65 -47.42 30.43
C THR A 891 25.92 -46.72 29.93
N ASP A 892 26.85 -46.35 30.81
CA ASP A 892 28.12 -45.74 30.45
C ASP A 892 29.34 -46.46 31.07
N THR A 893 30.43 -45.77 31.41
CA THR A 893 31.64 -46.41 31.96
C THR A 893 32.01 -45.91 33.36
N ASP A 894 31.19 -45.05 33.96
CA ASP A 894 31.42 -44.58 35.31
C ASP A 894 30.88 -45.59 36.34
N LEU A 895 30.77 -45.18 37.61
CA LEU A 895 30.34 -46.06 38.71
C LEU A 895 28.99 -45.65 39.31
N ASP A 896 28.34 -44.66 38.71
CA ASP A 896 27.04 -44.16 39.11
C ASP A 896 25.94 -44.88 38.29
N ALA A 897 24.68 -44.65 38.65
CA ALA A 897 23.55 -45.17 37.89
C ALA A 897 22.97 -44.02 37.08
N GLU A 898 22.52 -44.32 35.86
CA GLU A 898 21.81 -43.34 35.05
C GLU A 898 20.30 -43.46 35.25
N PHE A 899 19.82 -44.63 35.69
CA PHE A 899 18.40 -44.91 35.85
C PHE A 899 18.11 -45.76 37.08
N GLU A 900 16.90 -45.58 37.63
CA GLU A 900 16.39 -46.31 38.79
C GLU A 900 14.96 -46.80 38.55
N ILE A 901 14.62 -47.95 39.13
CA ILE A 901 13.24 -48.44 39.28
C ILE A 901 13.05 -48.84 40.74
N LEU A 902 12.02 -48.28 41.39
CA LEU A 902 11.70 -48.57 42.77
C LEU A 902 10.69 -49.72 42.85
N LEU A 903 11.04 -50.77 43.57
CA LEU A 903 10.19 -51.92 43.89
C LEU A 903 9.75 -51.84 45.36
N THR A 904 8.51 -51.44 45.61
CA THR A 904 7.96 -51.30 46.96
C THR A 904 7.80 -52.66 47.62
N GLY A 905 8.26 -52.80 48.86
CA GLY A 905 8.13 -54.07 49.60
C GLY A 905 9.08 -55.21 49.17
N VAL A 906 9.90 -55.01 48.14
CA VAL A 906 10.84 -56.02 47.62
C VAL A 906 12.23 -55.84 48.24
N THR A 907 12.71 -56.83 49.00
CA THR A 907 14.07 -56.76 49.61
C THR A 907 15.09 -57.70 48.95
N THR A 908 14.64 -58.56 48.04
CA THR A 908 15.44 -59.46 47.21
C THR A 908 14.78 -59.63 45.86
N LEU A 909 15.55 -59.61 44.77
CA LEU A 909 15.08 -59.87 43.41
C LEU A 909 15.79 -61.11 42.86
N ALA A 910 15.04 -62.09 42.34
CA ALA A 910 15.63 -63.29 41.74
C ALA A 910 15.93 -63.07 40.26
N SER A 911 16.90 -63.80 39.71
CA SER A 911 17.20 -63.72 38.27
C SER A 911 16.04 -64.18 37.38
N ALA A 912 15.12 -64.99 37.92
CA ALA A 912 13.92 -65.43 37.21
C ALA A 912 12.80 -64.37 37.19
N ASP A 913 12.97 -63.28 37.94
CA ASP A 913 12.03 -62.16 38.03
C ASP A 913 12.33 -61.09 36.98
N VAL A 914 13.41 -61.24 36.21
CA VAL A 914 13.85 -60.27 35.21
C VAL A 914 13.90 -60.92 33.84
N ILE A 915 13.38 -60.23 32.83
CA ILE A 915 13.50 -60.58 31.42
C ILE A 915 14.51 -59.60 30.79
N LEU A 916 15.47 -60.13 30.03
CA LEU A 916 16.64 -59.42 29.48
C LEU A 916 16.85 -59.76 28.01
#